data_AF-A0A9W7BDF9-F1
#
_entry.id   AF-A0A9W7BDF9-F1
#
_cell.length_a   1.000
_cell.length_b   1.000
_cell.length_c   1.000
_cell.angle_alpha   90.00
_cell.angle_beta   90.00
_cell.angle_gamma   90.00
#
_symmetry.space_group_name_H-M   'P 1'
#
loop_
_entity.id
_entity.type
_entity.pdbx_description
1 polymer ?
#
loop_
_entity_poly.entity_id
_entity_poly.type
_entity_poly.pdbx_seq_one_letter_code
_entity_poly.pdbx_strand_id
1 'polypeptide(L)'
;MQADVYSQSGSLRIAIEGDEPRIDSPRFIVSLTDRPIVSFRYKYLGLSNVGKFKLRGNPDPSEYNSVGYGASHEGWNDGDAGADFFTDVYFPIIGDGEWRTTYATFTDQLNATEPLTRIFNSTLTQLRMYPAIERPSTDDYPESPKPTPGSSFIVDWIRLQNAPAITRVTGCNGEIYSDMKDFGRENYELTMVEEKINGYLSHFKTDWERRRVSYETTFARTCNCLRHGGDRITIEGRNLGSGAAPAIVYIGEEKNPCTNVVHDALTPQSKITCTTPACTTERCDWTESHVWVLNGKLPGLNDTVPFFKYAEPAPAVINLAASNLAAQSVDLNWTPGGDIWDAMAVTGYKITVEAQTGSDTTPWSMVLGNVTTSTVRNLYPNVDYKFTVQATCEDQNDPEWQALDLYGRRELLEGGLIGAKSEITATTLEYDVDFTKFDAVATLDDGPADASSTAGPTGVSGGEGHYGLYLIGDANIENCNSSVVCCDDYVEGVGCSGAAYSCSSTVLPDQNYEKGAVTDRRVPDNLAGGEKWVKTVSDMSPLTPTMLCGPALRLTASGPRLSGAAWYQRQLEVNEGFDTTFTYRIANPSLKCDVMDDVYTNCRSRGADGFAFVIQNDSEKALGGSGSDLGYGGIINSFAVEFDTYYNPELLEPYENHISIHTRGHLDVNSAHQSFSIGSTTQVRDLTDGDIEVRLKYSVNFDETLLDDPNFLASPYVSHFLENADFENGGMADWGTGMGMLQVYLENLVDPVLVVPLNLGATVDLNHGRAWVGFTSATGFNSWQVHDILDWRFKSLREDMSYLSPPIVGGNGAHTCSGVEGSECRHE
;
A
#
# COMPACT_ATOMS: atom_id res chain seq x y z
N MET A 1 7.29 -51.54 -59.09
CA MET A 1 8.28 -50.49 -58.76
C MET A 1 8.64 -49.81 -60.07
N GLN A 2 8.61 -48.47 -60.15
CA GLN A 2 9.13 -47.68 -61.29
C GLN A 2 10.48 -47.03 -60.92
N ALA A 3 11.27 -47.77 -60.14
CA ALA A 3 12.55 -47.31 -59.65
C ALA A 3 13.43 -48.51 -59.30
N ASP A 4 14.69 -48.44 -59.70
CA ASP A 4 15.71 -49.41 -59.33
C ASP A 4 16.32 -49.02 -57.97
N VAL A 5 16.24 -49.94 -57.00
CA VAL A 5 16.67 -49.72 -55.62
C VAL A 5 17.95 -50.50 -55.35
N TYR A 6 19.04 -49.80 -55.02
CA TYR A 6 20.33 -50.39 -54.66
C TYR A 6 20.67 -50.06 -53.21
N SER A 7 21.05 -51.05 -52.39
CA SER A 7 21.60 -50.80 -51.05
C SER A 7 23.10 -51.04 -51.04
N GLN A 8 23.88 -50.05 -50.59
CA GLN A 8 25.32 -50.18 -50.44
C GLN A 8 25.79 -49.43 -49.19
N SER A 9 26.52 -50.12 -48.32
CA SER A 9 27.10 -49.57 -47.08
C SER A 9 26.09 -48.87 -46.17
N GLY A 10 24.85 -49.36 -46.11
CA GLY A 10 23.77 -48.79 -45.30
C GLY A 10 22.99 -47.65 -45.95
N SER A 11 23.43 -47.14 -47.12
CA SER A 11 22.70 -46.13 -47.91
C SER A 11 21.81 -46.78 -48.98
N LEU A 12 20.63 -46.19 -49.21
CA LEU A 12 19.68 -46.60 -50.24
C LEU A 12 19.79 -45.64 -51.43
N ARG A 13 20.09 -46.17 -52.62
CA ARG A 13 20.21 -45.40 -53.87
C ARG A 13 19.07 -45.77 -54.80
N ILE A 14 18.48 -44.76 -55.41
CA ILE A 14 17.30 -44.92 -56.26
C ILE A 14 17.54 -44.19 -57.57
N ALA A 15 17.47 -44.96 -58.66
CA ALA A 15 17.35 -44.42 -60.01
C ALA A 15 15.87 -44.26 -60.34
N ILE A 16 15.45 -43.04 -60.72
CA ILE A 16 14.07 -42.76 -61.09
C ILE A 16 13.83 -43.23 -62.52
N GLU A 17 12.93 -44.20 -62.71
CA GLU A 17 12.62 -44.81 -64.01
C GLU A 17 11.20 -44.48 -64.53
N GLY A 18 10.35 -43.85 -63.71
CA GLY A 18 9.00 -43.44 -64.07
C GLY A 18 8.47 -42.28 -63.23
N ASP A 19 7.19 -41.96 -63.42
CA ASP A 19 6.59 -40.70 -62.95
C ASP A 19 6.27 -40.70 -61.44
N GLU A 20 6.17 -41.87 -60.80
CA GLU A 20 5.89 -42.00 -59.35
C GLU A 20 6.85 -42.99 -58.66
N PRO A 21 8.14 -42.64 -58.48
CA PRO A 21 9.07 -43.47 -57.73
C PRO A 21 8.62 -43.56 -56.27
N ARG A 22 8.65 -44.78 -55.70
CA ARG A 22 8.22 -45.01 -54.30
C ARG A 22 9.03 -46.07 -53.56
N ILE A 23 9.11 -45.90 -52.25
CA ILE A 23 9.81 -46.79 -51.31
C ILE A 23 8.82 -47.18 -50.22
N ASP A 24 8.66 -48.48 -49.99
CA ASP A 24 7.77 -48.99 -48.94
C ASP A 24 8.60 -49.47 -47.74
N SER A 25 8.22 -49.05 -46.53
CA SER A 25 8.77 -49.60 -45.30
C SER A 25 8.28 -51.04 -45.07
N PRO A 26 9.02 -51.85 -44.29
CA PRO A 26 8.42 -53.02 -43.65
C PRO A 26 7.25 -52.60 -42.74
N ARG A 27 6.40 -53.56 -42.37
CA ARG A 27 5.40 -53.33 -41.31
C ARG A 27 6.13 -53.14 -39.97
N PHE A 28 5.72 -52.12 -39.21
CA PHE A 28 6.21 -51.84 -37.86
C PHE A 28 5.03 -51.43 -36.97
N ILE A 29 5.25 -51.18 -35.69
CA ILE A 29 4.23 -50.62 -34.79
C ILE A 29 4.88 -49.51 -33.99
N VAL A 30 4.44 -48.27 -34.22
CA VAL A 30 4.90 -47.09 -33.47
C VAL A 30 3.69 -46.37 -32.91
N SER A 31 3.70 -46.15 -31.59
CA SER A 31 2.68 -45.32 -30.95
C SER A 31 2.87 -43.86 -31.35
N LEU A 32 1.80 -43.18 -31.74
CA LEU A 32 1.83 -41.77 -32.09
C LEU A 32 1.65 -40.85 -30.86
N THR A 33 1.55 -41.42 -29.66
CA THR A 33 1.40 -40.71 -28.37
C THR A 33 2.55 -39.75 -28.03
N ASP A 34 3.73 -39.98 -28.61
CA ASP A 34 4.96 -39.19 -28.37
C ASP A 34 5.33 -38.26 -29.55
N ARG A 35 4.37 -37.93 -30.42
CA ARG A 35 4.55 -37.00 -31.57
C ARG A 35 5.80 -37.32 -32.43
N PRO A 36 5.94 -38.54 -32.96
CA PRO A 36 7.12 -38.89 -33.74
C PRO A 36 7.14 -38.15 -35.09
N ILE A 37 8.27 -37.51 -35.41
CA ILE A 37 8.54 -36.88 -36.70
C ILE A 37 9.35 -37.81 -37.58
N VAL A 38 9.00 -37.88 -38.88
CA VAL A 38 9.81 -38.56 -39.88
C VAL A 38 10.95 -37.63 -40.27
N SER A 39 12.17 -37.96 -39.87
CA SER A 39 13.39 -37.28 -40.29
C SER A 39 14.18 -38.18 -41.21
N PHE A 40 14.80 -37.61 -42.25
CA PHE A 40 15.63 -38.38 -43.16
C PHE A 40 16.71 -37.51 -43.76
N ARG A 41 17.83 -38.14 -44.12
CA ARG A 41 18.95 -37.49 -44.78
C ARG A 41 19.07 -38.02 -46.19
N TYR A 42 19.10 -37.11 -47.15
CA TYR A 42 19.09 -37.45 -48.58
C TYR A 42 20.06 -36.58 -49.38
N LYS A 43 20.33 -37.02 -50.61
CA LYS A 43 21.00 -36.29 -51.67
C LYS A 43 20.19 -36.49 -52.94
N TYR A 44 19.70 -35.41 -53.52
CA TYR A 44 18.83 -35.46 -54.69
C TYR A 44 19.45 -34.66 -55.84
N LEU A 45 19.42 -35.25 -57.04
CA LEU A 45 19.80 -34.58 -58.28
C LEU A 45 18.61 -34.68 -59.25
N GLY A 46 17.87 -33.60 -59.40
CA GLY A 46 16.66 -33.53 -60.22
C GLY A 46 15.92 -32.20 -60.06
N LEU A 47 14.77 -32.06 -60.72
CA LEU A 47 14.06 -30.78 -60.84
C LEU A 47 12.85 -30.63 -59.91
N SER A 48 12.34 -31.71 -59.31
CA SER A 48 11.23 -31.64 -58.35
C SER A 48 11.67 -30.94 -57.06
N ASN A 49 10.77 -30.19 -56.44
CA ASN A 49 11.04 -29.45 -55.19
C ASN A 49 10.20 -29.95 -54.00
N VAL A 50 9.34 -30.97 -54.21
CA VAL A 50 8.52 -31.60 -53.17
C VAL A 50 8.58 -33.12 -53.27
N GLY A 51 8.63 -33.79 -52.12
CA GLY A 51 8.33 -35.21 -51.95
C GLY A 51 7.17 -35.41 -50.95
N LYS A 52 6.70 -36.65 -50.80
CA LYS A 52 5.67 -36.97 -49.79
C LYS A 52 5.88 -38.33 -49.13
N PHE A 53 5.43 -38.47 -47.89
CA PHE A 53 5.23 -39.75 -47.22
C PHE A 53 3.75 -40.06 -47.14
N LYS A 54 3.33 -41.22 -47.62
CA LYS A 54 2.01 -41.79 -47.33
C LYS A 54 2.15 -42.67 -46.09
N LEU A 55 1.43 -42.33 -45.03
CA LEU A 55 1.41 -43.06 -43.76
C LEU A 55 0.23 -44.01 -43.73
N ARG A 56 0.39 -45.17 -43.07
CA ARG A 56 -0.69 -46.14 -42.81
C ARG A 56 -0.77 -46.39 -41.30
N GLY A 57 -1.95 -46.24 -40.72
CA GLY A 57 -2.20 -46.54 -39.30
C GLY A 57 -3.50 -47.33 -39.06
N ASN A 58 -3.60 -48.02 -37.93
CA ASN A 58 -4.75 -48.84 -37.55
C ASN A 58 -5.39 -48.33 -36.24
N PRO A 59 -6.74 -48.15 -36.18
CA PRO A 59 -7.46 -47.67 -35.01
C PRO A 59 -7.51 -48.62 -33.79
N ASP A 60 -7.27 -49.93 -33.91
CA ASP A 60 -7.34 -50.86 -32.78
C ASP A 60 -5.96 -51.47 -32.41
N PRO A 61 -5.31 -51.02 -31.32
CA PRO A 61 -4.02 -51.55 -30.89
C PRO A 61 -4.09 -52.98 -30.30
N SER A 62 -5.28 -53.53 -30.05
CA SER A 62 -5.45 -54.82 -29.38
C SER A 62 -5.34 -56.05 -30.32
N GLU A 63 -5.42 -55.85 -31.64
CA GLU A 63 -5.40 -56.95 -32.63
C GLU A 63 -3.99 -57.50 -32.94
N TYR A 64 -2.90 -56.84 -32.51
CA TYR A 64 -1.53 -57.20 -32.90
C TYR A 64 -0.65 -57.69 -31.72
N ASN A 65 -1.19 -58.55 -30.86
CA ASN A 65 -0.40 -59.19 -29.80
C ASN A 65 0.45 -60.40 -30.26
N SER A 66 0.60 -60.66 -31.57
CA SER A 66 1.30 -61.88 -32.02
C SER A 66 1.92 -61.83 -33.43
N VAL A 67 2.52 -60.71 -33.85
CA VAL A 67 3.32 -60.71 -35.08
C VAL A 67 4.80 -60.67 -34.74
N GLY A 68 5.38 -61.87 -34.70
CA GLY A 68 6.83 -62.05 -34.75
C GLY A 68 7.41 -61.36 -35.99
N TYR A 69 8.70 -61.00 -35.92
CA TYR A 69 9.49 -60.47 -37.02
C TYR A 69 9.49 -61.44 -38.22
N GLY A 70 8.39 -61.45 -38.99
CA GLY A 70 8.18 -62.26 -40.17
C GLY A 70 8.51 -61.45 -41.40
N ALA A 71 9.58 -61.84 -42.09
CA ALA A 71 10.01 -61.27 -43.37
C ALA A 71 9.09 -61.65 -44.54
N SER A 72 7.77 -61.53 -44.39
CA SER A 72 6.82 -61.71 -45.49
C SER A 72 6.41 -60.36 -46.07
N HIS A 73 6.88 -60.09 -47.28
CA HIS A 73 6.43 -59.03 -48.19
C HIS A 73 4.94 -59.23 -48.57
N GLU A 74 4.00 -59.06 -47.64
CA GLU A 74 2.63 -58.76 -48.04
C GLU A 74 2.54 -57.27 -48.34
N GLY A 75 2.42 -56.97 -49.64
CA GLY A 75 2.52 -55.65 -50.22
C GLY A 75 1.49 -54.65 -49.69
N TRP A 76 1.82 -53.39 -49.91
CA TRP A 76 0.91 -52.27 -49.77
C TRP A 76 -0.22 -52.40 -50.79
N ASN A 77 -1.30 -53.08 -50.41
CA ASN A 77 -2.50 -53.21 -51.24
C ASN A 77 -3.30 -51.90 -51.16
N ASP A 78 -3.22 -51.07 -52.19
CA ASP A 78 -4.02 -49.85 -52.31
C ASP A 78 -5.55 -50.13 -52.49
N GLY A 79 -5.98 -51.40 -52.38
CA GLY A 79 -7.36 -51.86 -52.62
C GLY A 79 -8.12 -52.44 -51.41
N ASP A 80 -7.51 -52.58 -50.23
CA ASP A 80 -8.20 -53.09 -49.03
C ASP A 80 -8.78 -51.92 -48.22
N ALA A 81 -10.06 -51.64 -48.45
CA ALA A 81 -10.86 -50.69 -47.69
C ALA A 81 -11.32 -51.27 -46.33
N GLY A 82 -10.38 -51.77 -45.52
CA GLY A 82 -10.66 -52.30 -44.18
C GLY A 82 -9.84 -51.57 -43.13
N ALA A 83 -10.52 -50.91 -42.18
CA ALA A 83 -10.07 -50.29 -40.92
C ALA A 83 -8.83 -49.35 -40.91
N ASP A 84 -7.96 -49.39 -41.91
CA ASP A 84 -6.71 -48.62 -41.95
C ASP A 84 -6.95 -47.17 -42.40
N PHE A 85 -6.28 -46.24 -41.73
CA PHE A 85 -6.27 -44.83 -42.07
C PHE A 85 -4.98 -44.46 -42.82
N PHE A 86 -5.11 -43.68 -43.89
CA PHE A 86 -3.98 -43.19 -44.68
C PHE A 86 -3.92 -41.67 -44.66
N THR A 87 -2.72 -41.09 -44.49
CA THR A 87 -2.51 -39.65 -44.68
C THR A 87 -1.25 -39.38 -45.49
N ASP A 88 -1.25 -38.31 -46.28
CA ASP A 88 -0.09 -37.85 -47.03
C ASP A 88 0.58 -36.68 -46.28
N VAL A 89 1.91 -36.74 -46.16
CA VAL A 89 2.74 -35.76 -45.47
C VAL A 89 3.80 -35.26 -46.44
N TYR A 90 3.74 -33.98 -46.77
CA TYR A 90 4.65 -33.40 -47.73
C TYR A 90 5.93 -32.91 -47.07
N PHE A 91 7.03 -32.94 -47.82
CA PHE A 91 8.30 -32.38 -47.39
C PHE A 91 9.02 -31.71 -48.56
N PRO A 92 9.76 -30.62 -48.30
CA PRO A 92 10.55 -29.96 -49.34
C PRO A 92 11.77 -30.80 -49.72
N ILE A 93 12.14 -30.79 -51.00
CA ILE A 93 13.40 -31.36 -51.48
C ILE A 93 14.17 -30.36 -52.31
N ILE A 94 15.51 -30.44 -52.30
CA ILE A 94 16.38 -29.60 -53.11
C ILE A 94 17.25 -30.49 -53.98
N GLY A 95 17.20 -30.26 -55.30
CA GLY A 95 17.90 -31.04 -56.32
C GLY A 95 19.32 -30.59 -56.63
N ASP A 96 20.05 -30.07 -55.64
CA ASP A 96 21.40 -29.50 -55.79
C ASP A 96 22.52 -30.56 -55.75
N GLY A 97 22.19 -31.82 -55.50
CA GLY A 97 23.16 -32.88 -55.33
C GLY A 97 23.96 -32.78 -54.03
N GLU A 98 23.56 -31.97 -53.06
CA GLU A 98 24.20 -31.91 -51.74
C GLU A 98 23.46 -32.77 -50.72
N TRP A 99 24.15 -33.14 -49.63
CA TRP A 99 23.50 -33.83 -48.52
C TRP A 99 22.61 -32.86 -47.75
N ARG A 100 21.32 -33.17 -47.69
CA ARG A 100 20.30 -32.42 -46.96
C ARG A 100 19.68 -33.32 -45.90
N THR A 101 19.45 -32.78 -44.71
CA THR A 101 18.57 -33.39 -43.72
C THR A 101 17.25 -32.65 -43.76
N THR A 102 16.14 -33.38 -43.86
CA THR A 102 14.80 -32.80 -43.89
C THR A 102 13.90 -33.56 -42.95
N TYR A 103 12.88 -32.84 -42.50
CA TYR A 103 11.86 -33.29 -41.58
C TYR A 103 10.54 -33.18 -42.32
N ALA A 104 9.77 -34.26 -42.35
CA ALA A 104 8.41 -34.20 -42.88
C ALA A 104 7.53 -33.59 -41.79
N THR A 105 7.25 -32.30 -41.92
CA THR A 105 6.34 -31.58 -41.02
C THR A 105 4.91 -31.83 -41.47
N PHE A 106 4.11 -32.34 -40.55
CA PHE A 106 2.70 -32.68 -40.77
C PHE A 106 1.90 -31.39 -40.82
N THR A 107 1.72 -30.85 -42.02
CA THR A 107 0.88 -29.67 -42.25
C THR A 107 -0.40 -30.14 -42.91
N ASP A 108 -1.52 -29.97 -42.22
CA ASP A 108 -2.84 -30.15 -42.84
C ASP A 108 -3.03 -29.05 -43.89
N GLN A 109 -3.71 -29.37 -44.99
CA GLN A 109 -3.91 -28.48 -46.14
C GLN A 109 -4.84 -27.29 -45.86
N LEU A 110 -5.22 -27.04 -44.61
CA LEU A 110 -6.08 -25.94 -44.22
C LEU A 110 -5.58 -25.36 -42.87
N ASN A 111 -4.64 -24.43 -42.96
CA ASN A 111 -4.18 -23.53 -41.90
C ASN A 111 -3.56 -24.17 -40.62
N ALA A 112 -2.31 -23.75 -40.35
CA ALA A 112 -1.51 -23.97 -39.13
C ALA A 112 -0.66 -25.26 -39.05
N THR A 113 0.54 -25.08 -38.50
CA THR A 113 1.52 -26.10 -38.10
C THR A 113 1.00 -26.91 -36.92
N GLU A 114 0.07 -27.83 -37.16
CA GLU A 114 -0.49 -28.70 -36.11
C GLU A 114 0.26 -30.05 -36.07
N PRO A 115 0.78 -30.51 -34.91
CA PRO A 115 1.50 -31.78 -34.81
C PRO A 115 0.57 -33.00 -35.01
N LEU A 116 1.14 -34.13 -35.49
CA LEU A 116 0.46 -35.42 -35.79
C LEU A 116 -0.60 -35.89 -34.79
N THR A 117 -0.46 -35.53 -33.51
CA THR A 117 -1.36 -35.92 -32.42
C THR A 117 -2.81 -35.49 -32.62
N ARG A 118 -3.11 -34.53 -33.51
CA ARG A 118 -4.50 -34.15 -33.81
C ARG A 118 -5.09 -34.87 -35.03
N ILE A 119 -4.25 -35.51 -35.85
CA ILE A 119 -4.64 -36.27 -37.04
C ILE A 119 -4.83 -37.76 -36.68
N PHE A 120 -4.15 -38.26 -35.64
CA PHE A 120 -4.20 -39.68 -35.24
C PHE A 120 -4.26 -39.89 -33.72
N ASN A 121 -5.28 -40.61 -33.26
CA ASN A 121 -5.31 -41.25 -31.93
C ASN A 121 -4.86 -42.73 -31.99
N SER A 122 -4.00 -43.09 -32.95
CA SER A 122 -3.79 -44.49 -33.36
C SER A 122 -2.31 -44.89 -33.53
N THR A 123 -2.07 -46.13 -33.94
CA THR A 123 -0.72 -46.69 -34.15
C THR A 123 -0.29 -46.58 -35.61
N LEU A 124 0.96 -46.16 -35.86
CA LEU A 124 1.55 -46.14 -37.20
C LEU A 124 2.11 -47.53 -37.53
N THR A 125 1.64 -48.10 -38.64
CA THR A 125 1.94 -49.48 -39.02
C THR A 125 2.84 -49.62 -40.25
N GLN A 126 2.84 -48.61 -41.14
CA GLN A 126 3.67 -48.61 -42.35
C GLN A 126 3.85 -47.20 -42.92
N LEU A 127 4.91 -46.98 -43.71
CA LEU A 127 5.24 -45.71 -44.32
C LEU A 127 5.78 -45.89 -45.75
N ARG A 128 5.26 -45.12 -46.71
CA ARG A 128 5.66 -45.11 -48.12
C ARG A 128 6.22 -43.75 -48.47
N MET A 129 7.47 -43.70 -48.88
CA MET A 129 8.11 -42.49 -49.37
C MET A 129 7.89 -42.38 -50.88
N TYR A 130 7.49 -41.21 -51.33
CA TYR A 130 7.61 -40.75 -52.71
C TYR A 130 8.71 -39.69 -52.72
N PRO A 131 9.94 -40.05 -53.16
CA PRO A 131 11.11 -39.20 -53.00
C PRO A 131 11.02 -37.87 -53.74
N ALA A 132 10.29 -37.85 -54.86
CA ALA A 132 10.01 -36.69 -55.68
C ALA A 132 8.63 -36.90 -56.33
N ILE A 133 7.80 -35.85 -56.34
CA ILE A 133 6.47 -35.88 -56.98
C ILE A 133 6.24 -34.61 -57.79
N GLU A 134 5.34 -34.72 -58.76
CA GLU A 134 4.67 -33.55 -59.32
C GLU A 134 3.63 -33.04 -58.31
N ARG A 135 3.58 -31.72 -58.12
CA ARG A 135 2.56 -31.06 -57.32
C ARG A 135 2.01 -29.89 -58.14
N PRO A 136 0.71 -29.90 -58.48
CA PRO A 136 0.06 -28.78 -59.17
C PRO A 136 0.18 -27.50 -58.34
N SER A 137 0.29 -26.34 -58.99
CA SER A 137 0.28 -25.05 -58.29
C SER A 137 -1.03 -24.84 -57.52
N THR A 138 -0.92 -24.38 -56.27
CA THR A 138 -2.04 -23.89 -55.44
C THR A 138 -1.72 -22.46 -55.00
N ASP A 139 -2.71 -21.72 -54.45
CA ASP A 139 -2.51 -20.32 -54.02
C ASP A 139 -1.29 -20.13 -53.09
N ASP A 140 -0.96 -21.15 -52.28
CA ASP A 140 0.16 -21.11 -51.32
C ASP A 140 1.47 -21.76 -51.79
N TYR A 141 1.49 -22.51 -52.92
CA TYR A 141 2.66 -23.30 -53.32
C TYR A 141 2.89 -23.31 -54.84
N PRO A 142 4.13 -23.03 -55.31
CA PRO A 142 4.48 -23.08 -56.73
C PRO A 142 4.44 -24.52 -57.28
N GLU A 143 4.22 -24.65 -58.58
CA GLU A 143 4.22 -25.94 -59.28
C GLU A 143 5.56 -26.69 -59.07
N SER A 144 5.49 -27.97 -58.67
CA SER A 144 6.65 -28.85 -58.58
C SER A 144 6.81 -29.62 -59.90
N PRO A 145 7.96 -29.48 -60.61
CA PRO A 145 8.20 -30.21 -61.86
C PRO A 145 8.15 -31.72 -61.68
N LYS A 146 7.66 -32.43 -62.71
CA LYS A 146 7.65 -33.90 -62.76
C LYS A 146 9.05 -34.50 -62.53
N PRO A 147 9.16 -35.65 -61.81
CA PRO A 147 10.41 -36.39 -61.73
C PRO A 147 10.82 -36.84 -63.14
N THR A 148 12.04 -36.51 -63.56
CA THR A 148 12.56 -36.90 -64.89
C THR A 148 13.40 -38.18 -64.81
N PRO A 149 13.26 -39.11 -65.78
CA PRO A 149 14.15 -40.27 -65.88
C PRO A 149 15.62 -39.85 -65.94
N GLY A 150 16.47 -40.49 -65.12
CA GLY A 150 17.89 -40.13 -64.97
C GLY A 150 18.20 -39.23 -63.77
N SER A 151 17.17 -38.70 -63.09
CA SER A 151 17.34 -38.13 -61.74
C SER A 151 17.71 -39.22 -60.73
N SER A 152 18.51 -38.85 -59.74
CA SER A 152 18.96 -39.77 -58.69
C SER A 152 18.56 -39.28 -57.32
N PHE A 153 18.02 -40.17 -56.48
CA PHE A 153 17.70 -39.88 -55.09
C PHE A 153 18.45 -40.88 -54.20
N ILE A 154 19.30 -40.37 -53.32
CA ILE A 154 20.06 -41.17 -52.37
C ILE A 154 19.55 -40.86 -50.98
N VAL A 155 19.19 -41.89 -50.23
CA VAL A 155 18.81 -41.80 -48.82
C VAL A 155 19.94 -42.41 -48.00
N ASP A 156 20.48 -41.63 -47.06
CA ASP A 156 21.42 -42.12 -46.05
C ASP A 156 20.65 -42.91 -44.99
N TRP A 157 19.63 -42.28 -44.40
CA TRP A 157 18.76 -42.91 -43.41
C TRP A 157 17.38 -42.25 -43.39
N ILE A 158 16.38 -43.02 -42.95
CA ILE A 158 15.04 -42.55 -42.57
C ILE A 158 14.84 -42.98 -41.12
N ARG A 159 14.36 -42.06 -40.27
CA ARG A 159 14.14 -42.29 -38.85
C ARG A 159 12.78 -41.74 -38.46
N LEU A 160 12.10 -42.47 -37.57
CA LEU A 160 11.02 -41.95 -36.76
C LEU A 160 11.64 -41.51 -35.43
N GLN A 161 11.55 -40.22 -35.13
CA GLN A 161 12.16 -39.65 -33.94
C GLN A 161 11.13 -38.83 -33.18
N ASN A 162 11.06 -39.02 -31.87
CA ASN A 162 10.18 -38.23 -31.04
C ASN A 162 10.71 -36.78 -30.98
N ALA A 163 9.85 -35.83 -31.30
CA ALA A 163 10.12 -34.43 -31.05
C ALA A 163 10.01 -34.15 -29.54
N PRO A 164 10.60 -33.05 -29.06
CA PRO A 164 10.20 -32.48 -27.78
C PRO A 164 8.67 -32.41 -27.67
N ALA A 165 8.14 -32.61 -26.48
CA ALA A 165 6.71 -32.47 -26.21
C ALA A 165 6.57 -31.72 -24.88
N ILE A 166 6.30 -30.43 -24.95
CA ILE A 166 6.20 -29.54 -23.80
C ILE A 166 4.81 -29.74 -23.17
N THR A 167 4.79 -30.00 -21.87
CA THR A 167 3.54 -30.11 -21.12
C THR A 167 3.40 -28.95 -20.14
N ARG A 168 4.50 -28.47 -19.55
CA ARG A 168 4.44 -27.45 -18.49
C ARG A 168 5.55 -26.44 -18.64
N VAL A 169 5.22 -25.17 -18.41
CA VAL A 169 6.17 -24.09 -18.22
C VAL A 169 5.79 -23.36 -16.94
N THR A 170 6.72 -23.28 -15.99
CA THR A 170 6.50 -22.68 -14.65
C THR A 170 7.76 -21.97 -14.19
N GLY A 171 7.67 -20.86 -13.46
CA GLY A 171 8.84 -20.24 -12.83
C GLY A 171 8.65 -18.79 -12.41
N CYS A 172 7.78 -18.07 -13.10
CA CYS A 172 7.25 -16.76 -12.67
C CYS A 172 5.93 -17.02 -11.92
N ASN A 173 4.87 -16.25 -12.18
CA ASN A 173 3.52 -16.61 -11.75
C ASN A 173 2.99 -17.74 -12.65
N GLY A 174 2.11 -18.62 -12.17
CA GLY A 174 1.81 -19.84 -12.91
C GLY A 174 0.42 -20.40 -12.72
N GLU A 175 -0.09 -20.96 -13.81
CA GLU A 175 -1.39 -21.59 -13.90
C GLU A 175 -1.26 -23.08 -14.28
N ILE A 176 -2.11 -23.95 -13.73
CA ILE A 176 -2.10 -25.41 -13.86
C ILE A 176 -3.49 -25.89 -14.31
N TYR A 177 -3.51 -26.82 -15.26
CA TYR A 177 -4.72 -27.31 -15.92
C TYR A 177 -4.73 -28.83 -16.05
N SER A 178 -5.94 -29.42 -16.07
CA SER A 178 -6.16 -30.82 -16.41
C SER A 178 -6.21 -31.07 -17.91
N ASP A 179 -6.73 -30.13 -18.72
CA ASP A 179 -6.84 -30.24 -20.18
C ASP A 179 -6.28 -28.97 -20.87
N MET A 180 -5.70 -29.15 -22.06
CA MET A 180 -5.14 -28.09 -22.91
C MET A 180 -6.23 -27.15 -23.48
N LYS A 181 -7.52 -27.49 -23.40
CA LYS A 181 -8.62 -26.63 -23.88
C LYS A 181 -9.20 -25.69 -22.82
N ASP A 182 -8.83 -25.89 -21.56
CA ASP A 182 -9.45 -25.20 -20.41
C ASP A 182 -8.71 -23.92 -20.00
N PHE A 183 -7.86 -23.34 -20.86
CA PHE A 183 -7.10 -22.09 -20.63
C PHE A 183 -7.94 -20.82 -20.32
N GLY A 184 -9.21 -20.97 -19.93
CA GLY A 184 -10.09 -19.89 -19.47
C GLY A 184 -11.24 -20.31 -18.55
N ARG A 185 -11.25 -21.50 -17.91
CA ARG A 185 -12.33 -21.88 -16.96
C ARG A 185 -11.84 -22.70 -15.74
N GLU A 186 -11.80 -22.04 -14.57
CA GLU A 186 -11.86 -22.59 -13.17
C GLU A 186 -10.72 -23.55 -12.72
N ASN A 187 -10.30 -23.74 -11.45
CA ASN A 187 -10.62 -23.23 -10.09
C ASN A 187 -9.31 -23.26 -9.26
N TYR A 188 -8.81 -22.12 -8.82
CA TYR A 188 -7.86 -22.05 -7.70
C TYR A 188 -8.65 -21.70 -6.45
N GLU A 189 -8.38 -22.34 -5.32
CA GLU A 189 -8.68 -21.70 -4.03
C GLU A 189 -7.56 -20.68 -3.80
N LEU A 190 -7.79 -19.48 -4.33
CA LEU A 190 -6.94 -18.34 -4.08
C LEU A 190 -7.43 -17.68 -2.81
N THR A 191 -6.61 -17.79 -1.78
CA THR A 191 -6.82 -17.05 -0.55
C THR A 191 -5.90 -15.84 -0.61
N MET A 192 -6.43 -14.70 -1.02
CA MET A 192 -5.76 -13.44 -0.67
C MET A 192 -5.74 -13.38 0.85
N VAL A 193 -4.55 -13.45 1.43
CA VAL A 193 -4.38 -13.30 2.86
C VAL A 193 -4.20 -11.81 3.10
N GLU A 194 -5.24 -11.22 3.67
CA GLU A 194 -5.16 -9.88 4.21
C GLU A 194 -4.36 -9.97 5.51
N GLU A 195 -3.15 -9.43 5.49
CA GLU A 195 -2.37 -9.17 6.69
C GLU A 195 -2.54 -7.70 7.05
N LYS A 196 -2.48 -7.39 8.35
CA LYS A 196 -2.49 -5.99 8.80
C LYS A 196 -1.11 -5.62 9.32
N ILE A 197 -0.41 -4.71 8.64
CA ILE A 197 0.98 -4.33 8.97
C ILE A 197 1.07 -3.83 10.42
N ASN A 198 0.09 -3.04 10.84
CA ASN A 198 0.01 -2.40 12.16
C ASN A 198 -1.33 -2.67 12.86
N GLY A 199 -2.05 -3.73 12.47
CA GLY A 199 -3.41 -4.01 12.94
C GLY A 199 -4.53 -3.24 12.22
N TYR A 200 -4.20 -2.32 11.30
CA TYR A 200 -5.17 -1.51 10.55
C TYR A 200 -4.94 -1.56 9.04
N LEU A 201 -3.73 -1.20 8.58
CA LEU A 201 -3.40 -1.12 7.16
C LEU A 201 -3.44 -2.51 6.52
N SER A 202 -4.48 -2.74 5.71
CA SER A 202 -4.64 -3.95 4.92
C SER A 202 -3.54 -4.04 3.88
N HIS A 203 -2.66 -5.00 4.08
CA HIS A 203 -1.63 -5.40 3.14
C HIS A 203 -2.01 -6.76 2.58
N PHE A 204 -2.19 -6.80 1.25
CA PHE A 204 -2.57 -8.02 0.59
C PHE A 204 -1.32 -8.79 0.24
N LYS A 205 -1.10 -9.86 1.00
CA LYS A 205 -0.13 -10.88 0.63
C LYS A 205 -0.85 -11.96 -0.14
N THR A 206 -0.32 -12.28 -1.31
CA THR A 206 -0.82 -13.41 -2.07
C THR A 206 -0.22 -14.68 -1.48
N ASP A 207 -1.00 -15.38 -0.64
CA ASP A 207 -0.64 -16.69 -0.13
C ASP A 207 -1.28 -17.76 -1.01
N TRP A 208 -0.42 -18.58 -1.60
CA TRP A 208 -0.82 -19.53 -2.62
C TRP A 208 -1.02 -20.90 -1.98
N GLU A 209 -2.22 -21.18 -1.47
CA GLU A 209 -2.57 -22.58 -1.22
C GLU A 209 -2.90 -23.26 -2.55
N ARG A 210 -1.86 -23.85 -3.15
CA ARG A 210 -2.05 -24.80 -4.24
C ARG A 210 -2.92 -25.94 -3.72
N ARG A 211 -4.23 -25.92 -3.99
CA ARG A 211 -5.09 -27.08 -3.76
C ARG A 211 -4.39 -28.28 -4.41
N ARG A 212 -4.17 -29.35 -3.65
CA ARG A 212 -3.84 -30.65 -4.24
C ARG A 212 -5.09 -31.09 -5.02
N VAL A 213 -5.24 -30.63 -6.24
CA VAL A 213 -6.20 -31.22 -7.16
C VAL A 213 -5.74 -32.66 -7.36
N SER A 214 -6.54 -33.60 -6.85
CA SER A 214 -6.18 -35.00 -6.68
C SER A 214 -6.25 -35.81 -7.98
N TYR A 215 -6.12 -35.17 -9.14
CA TYR A 215 -6.14 -35.85 -10.43
C TYR A 215 -5.15 -35.16 -11.38
N GLU A 216 -4.13 -35.90 -11.79
CA GLU A 216 -3.29 -35.75 -12.99
C GLU A 216 -3.34 -34.41 -13.74
N THR A 217 -3.00 -33.30 -13.08
CA THR A 217 -2.84 -32.01 -13.78
C THR A 217 -1.66 -32.11 -14.73
N THR A 218 -1.93 -32.03 -16.03
CA THR A 218 -0.97 -32.38 -17.07
C THR A 218 -0.29 -31.14 -17.66
N PHE A 219 -0.96 -29.98 -17.65
CA PHE A 219 -0.48 -28.76 -18.30
C PHE A 219 -0.25 -27.61 -17.33
N ALA A 220 0.70 -26.73 -17.64
CA ALA A 220 0.91 -25.49 -16.90
C ALA A 220 1.50 -24.39 -17.79
N ARG A 221 1.08 -23.14 -17.56
CA ARG A 221 1.67 -21.94 -18.16
C ARG A 221 2.22 -21.01 -17.09
N THR A 222 3.18 -20.18 -17.49
CA THR A 222 3.73 -19.14 -16.63
C THR A 222 3.38 -17.75 -17.17
N CYS A 223 3.03 -16.83 -16.28
CA CYS A 223 2.64 -15.46 -16.57
C CYS A 223 3.41 -14.49 -15.67
N ASN A 224 3.32 -13.19 -15.99
CA ASN A 224 3.96 -12.11 -15.26
C ASN A 224 5.50 -12.20 -15.16
N CYS A 225 6.17 -12.70 -16.21
CA CYS A 225 7.64 -12.74 -16.24
C CYS A 225 8.26 -11.36 -16.58
N LEU A 226 9.41 -11.05 -16.00
CA LEU A 226 10.17 -9.81 -16.18
C LEU A 226 10.46 -9.50 -17.65
N ARG A 227 10.12 -8.29 -18.08
CA ARG A 227 10.34 -7.84 -19.47
C ARG A 227 11.80 -7.68 -19.83
N HIS A 228 12.66 -7.32 -18.88
CA HIS A 228 14.09 -7.20 -19.11
C HIS A 228 14.81 -8.58 -19.10
N GLY A 229 14.07 -9.67 -18.85
CA GLY A 229 14.61 -11.02 -18.75
C GLY A 229 15.40 -11.24 -17.46
N GLY A 230 15.65 -12.49 -17.10
CA GLY A 230 16.36 -12.85 -15.86
C GLY A 230 15.65 -13.90 -15.02
N ASP A 231 14.34 -14.06 -15.21
CA ASP A 231 13.57 -15.10 -14.51
C ASP A 231 14.06 -16.50 -14.85
N ARG A 232 14.05 -17.37 -13.83
CA ARG A 232 14.36 -18.78 -14.01
C ARG A 232 13.09 -19.58 -14.23
N ILE A 233 12.85 -19.99 -15.46
CA ILE A 233 11.73 -20.87 -15.80
C ILE A 233 12.16 -22.34 -15.86
N THR A 234 11.20 -23.20 -15.54
CA THR A 234 11.25 -24.65 -15.65
C THR A 234 10.30 -25.11 -16.73
N ILE A 235 10.80 -25.89 -17.67
CA ILE A 235 10.03 -26.50 -18.76
C ILE A 235 10.04 -28.01 -18.52
N GLU A 236 8.84 -28.58 -18.35
CA GLU A 236 8.64 -30.01 -18.18
C GLU A 236 7.90 -30.59 -19.40
N GLY A 237 8.20 -31.84 -19.70
CA GLY A 237 7.69 -32.50 -20.89
C GLY A 237 8.34 -33.86 -21.14
N ARG A 238 8.41 -34.25 -22.41
CA ARG A 238 9.08 -35.48 -22.87
C ARG A 238 10.03 -35.16 -24.01
N ASN A 239 11.07 -35.98 -24.15
CA ASN A 239 12.05 -35.91 -25.25
C ASN A 239 12.74 -34.53 -25.40
N LEU A 240 12.93 -33.80 -24.30
CA LEU A 240 13.51 -32.44 -24.33
C LEU A 240 15.01 -32.44 -24.68
N GLY A 241 15.66 -33.61 -24.71
CA GLY A 241 17.08 -33.76 -25.00
C GLY A 241 17.90 -34.20 -23.79
N SER A 242 19.21 -34.34 -23.96
CA SER A 242 20.15 -34.69 -22.87
C SER A 242 21.56 -34.17 -23.20
N GLY A 243 22.54 -34.35 -22.32
CA GLY A 243 23.90 -33.82 -22.53
C GLY A 243 24.58 -34.17 -23.87
N ALA A 244 24.14 -35.24 -24.57
CA ALA A 244 24.62 -35.56 -25.90
C ALA A 244 23.94 -34.75 -27.03
N ALA A 245 22.79 -34.14 -26.79
CA ALA A 245 22.00 -33.31 -27.70
C ALA A 245 21.17 -32.31 -26.85
N PRO A 246 21.80 -31.25 -26.33
CA PRO A 246 21.14 -30.34 -25.39
C PRO A 246 19.98 -29.59 -26.06
N ALA A 247 18.96 -29.24 -25.28
CA ALA A 247 17.86 -28.41 -25.74
C ALA A 247 18.37 -27.01 -26.13
N ILE A 248 17.79 -26.43 -27.17
CA ILE A 248 17.88 -24.98 -27.44
C ILE A 248 16.49 -24.43 -27.22
N VAL A 249 16.38 -23.44 -26.32
CA VAL A 249 15.10 -22.87 -25.91
C VAL A 249 15.02 -21.43 -26.40
N TYR A 250 13.89 -21.08 -27.01
CA TYR A 250 13.59 -19.70 -27.39
C TYR A 250 12.24 -19.26 -26.84
N ILE A 251 12.10 -17.96 -26.59
CA ILE A 251 10.86 -17.33 -26.14
C ILE A 251 10.44 -16.26 -27.14
N GLY A 252 9.13 -16.20 -27.40
CA GLY A 252 8.50 -15.23 -28.28
C GLY A 252 8.58 -15.57 -29.76
N GLU A 253 7.86 -14.81 -30.57
CA GLU A 253 7.78 -14.98 -32.04
C GLU A 253 9.13 -14.76 -32.73
N GLU A 254 9.95 -13.85 -32.20
CA GLU A 254 11.29 -13.56 -32.72
C GLU A 254 12.33 -14.63 -32.37
N LYS A 255 11.94 -15.62 -31.56
CA LYS A 255 12.81 -16.69 -31.07
C LYS A 255 14.04 -16.11 -30.34
N ASN A 256 13.80 -15.32 -29.30
CA ASN A 256 14.87 -14.83 -28.44
C ASN A 256 15.43 -15.98 -27.60
N PRO A 257 16.77 -16.20 -27.56
CA PRO A 257 17.34 -17.37 -26.92
C PRO A 257 17.29 -17.27 -25.39
N CYS A 258 16.76 -18.29 -24.73
CA CYS A 258 16.97 -18.42 -23.30
C CYS A 258 18.44 -18.71 -23.01
N THR A 259 18.94 -18.14 -21.92
CA THR A 259 20.32 -18.36 -21.47
C THR A 259 20.35 -19.44 -20.38
N ASN A 260 21.53 -19.98 -20.09
CA ASN A 260 21.75 -20.95 -19.02
C ASN A 260 20.77 -22.15 -19.03
N VAL A 261 20.60 -22.78 -20.20
CA VAL A 261 19.76 -23.98 -20.34
C VAL A 261 20.42 -25.16 -19.63
N VAL A 262 19.80 -25.62 -18.53
CA VAL A 262 20.29 -26.70 -17.68
C VAL A 262 19.26 -27.82 -17.65
N HIS A 263 19.66 -29.02 -18.08
CA HIS A 263 18.85 -30.23 -17.93
C HIS A 263 18.90 -30.74 -16.48
N ASP A 264 17.76 -31.22 -15.97
CA ASP A 264 17.69 -31.83 -14.65
C ASP A 264 18.60 -33.07 -14.57
N ALA A 265 19.27 -33.25 -13.43
CA ALA A 265 20.27 -34.31 -13.26
C ALA A 265 19.66 -35.72 -13.22
N LEU A 266 18.44 -35.86 -12.69
CA LEU A 266 17.75 -37.15 -12.54
C LEU A 266 16.89 -37.45 -13.78
N THR A 267 16.34 -36.41 -14.38
CA THR A 267 15.32 -36.51 -15.44
C THR A 267 15.62 -35.60 -16.64
N PRO A 268 16.81 -35.71 -17.26
CA PRO A 268 17.28 -34.75 -18.27
C PRO A 268 16.39 -34.69 -19.51
N GLN A 269 15.68 -35.77 -19.84
CA GLN A 269 14.79 -35.87 -20.99
C GLN A 269 13.39 -35.28 -20.75
N SER A 270 13.04 -34.96 -19.51
CA SER A 270 11.69 -34.49 -19.16
C SER A 270 11.67 -33.15 -18.43
N LYS A 271 12.81 -32.64 -17.99
CA LYS A 271 12.88 -31.37 -17.27
C LYS A 271 14.12 -30.57 -17.62
N ILE A 272 13.91 -29.33 -18.01
CA ILE A 272 14.97 -28.34 -18.26
C ILE A 272 14.64 -27.04 -17.52
N THR A 273 15.67 -26.31 -17.11
CA THR A 273 15.54 -24.95 -16.58
C THR A 273 16.33 -24.00 -17.46
N CYS A 274 15.86 -22.76 -17.60
CA CYS A 274 16.58 -21.74 -18.35
C CYS A 274 16.22 -20.34 -17.85
N THR A 275 17.07 -19.37 -18.16
CA THR A 275 16.86 -17.97 -17.83
C THR A 275 16.22 -17.25 -19.01
N THR A 276 15.11 -16.55 -18.76
CA THR A 276 14.31 -15.87 -19.78
C THR A 276 15.11 -14.72 -20.42
N PRO A 277 14.96 -14.48 -21.73
CA PRO A 277 15.57 -13.36 -22.40
C PRO A 277 14.77 -12.07 -22.17
N ALA A 278 15.44 -10.93 -22.35
CA ALA A 278 14.78 -9.64 -22.48
C ALA A 278 13.82 -9.64 -23.67
N CYS A 279 12.70 -8.96 -23.50
CA CYS A 279 11.83 -8.61 -24.60
C CYS A 279 12.52 -7.55 -25.48
N THR A 280 12.69 -7.85 -26.77
CA THR A 280 13.41 -7.01 -27.75
C THR A 280 12.51 -6.09 -28.56
N THR A 281 11.19 -6.18 -28.43
CA THR A 281 10.22 -5.39 -29.23
C THR A 281 9.05 -4.86 -28.41
N GLU A 282 8.40 -3.80 -28.90
CA GLU A 282 7.11 -3.29 -28.38
C GLU A 282 5.95 -4.32 -28.48
N ARG A 283 6.17 -5.49 -29.09
CA ARG A 283 5.15 -6.54 -29.29
C ARG A 283 4.94 -7.49 -28.11
N CYS A 284 5.69 -7.36 -27.02
CA CYS A 284 5.42 -8.11 -25.79
C CYS A 284 4.14 -7.66 -25.05
N ASP A 285 3.41 -6.71 -25.62
CA ASP A 285 2.29 -6.02 -24.97
C ASP A 285 0.91 -6.67 -25.15
N TRP A 286 0.70 -7.67 -26.03
CA TRP A 286 -0.69 -8.01 -26.41
C TRP A 286 -1.05 -9.50 -26.66
N THR A 287 -0.15 -10.47 -26.55
CA THR A 287 -0.46 -11.90 -26.83
C THR A 287 0.41 -12.89 -26.06
N GLU A 288 -0.12 -14.09 -25.76
CA GLU A 288 0.65 -15.23 -25.27
C GLU A 288 1.93 -15.43 -26.10
N SER A 289 3.07 -15.56 -25.43
CA SER A 289 4.36 -15.78 -26.08
C SER A 289 4.65 -17.27 -26.19
N HIS A 290 5.11 -17.67 -27.37
CA HIS A 290 5.44 -19.07 -27.63
C HIS A 290 6.79 -19.46 -27.03
N VAL A 291 6.82 -20.60 -26.35
CA VAL A 291 8.05 -21.27 -25.91
C VAL A 291 8.42 -22.32 -26.95
N TRP A 292 9.60 -22.17 -27.53
CA TRP A 292 10.14 -23.10 -28.51
C TRP A 292 11.22 -23.95 -27.85
N VAL A 293 11.10 -25.28 -27.94
CA VAL A 293 12.17 -26.20 -27.54
C VAL A 293 12.63 -26.98 -28.75
N LEU A 294 13.90 -26.82 -29.13
CA LEU A 294 14.53 -27.51 -30.24
C LEU A 294 15.57 -28.51 -29.74
N ASN A 295 15.72 -29.63 -30.45
CA ASN A 295 16.84 -30.53 -30.22
C ASN A 295 18.15 -29.93 -30.77
N GLY A 296 19.18 -29.75 -29.93
CA GLY A 296 20.42 -29.09 -30.33
C GLY A 296 21.29 -29.83 -31.35
N LYS A 297 21.05 -31.13 -31.59
CA LYS A 297 21.70 -31.86 -32.70
C LYS A 297 20.85 -31.92 -33.96
N LEU A 298 19.53 -31.86 -33.82
CA LEU A 298 18.56 -32.00 -34.91
C LEU A 298 17.47 -30.91 -34.77
N PRO A 299 17.77 -29.65 -35.14
CA PRO A 299 16.89 -28.51 -34.84
C PRO A 299 15.48 -28.57 -35.45
N GLY A 300 15.27 -29.41 -36.47
CA GLY A 300 13.93 -29.66 -37.01
C GLY A 300 13.05 -30.58 -36.16
N LEU A 301 13.58 -31.14 -35.06
CA LEU A 301 12.78 -31.72 -33.98
C LEU A 301 12.49 -30.61 -32.96
N ASN A 302 11.29 -30.07 -32.98
CA ASN A 302 10.88 -29.00 -32.07
C ASN A 302 9.43 -29.14 -31.60
N ASP A 303 9.11 -28.41 -30.55
CA ASP A 303 7.74 -28.17 -30.10
C ASP A 303 7.55 -26.71 -29.76
N THR A 304 6.30 -26.26 -29.80
CA THR A 304 5.95 -24.86 -29.58
C THR A 304 4.64 -24.78 -28.84
N VAL A 305 4.63 -24.08 -27.70
CA VAL A 305 3.44 -23.93 -26.85
C VAL A 305 3.30 -22.48 -26.39
N PRO A 306 2.07 -21.94 -26.29
CA PRO A 306 1.82 -20.57 -25.81
C PRO A 306 1.80 -20.49 -24.27
N PHE A 307 2.76 -21.15 -23.59
CA PHE A 307 2.74 -21.33 -22.13
C PHE A 307 3.57 -20.27 -21.38
N PHE A 308 3.86 -19.13 -22.01
CA PHE A 308 4.67 -18.06 -21.43
C PHE A 308 4.06 -16.70 -21.71
N LYS A 309 4.05 -15.81 -20.71
CA LYS A 309 3.58 -14.43 -20.84
C LYS A 309 4.47 -13.49 -20.01
N TYR A 310 4.97 -12.44 -20.65
CA TYR A 310 5.67 -11.35 -19.96
C TYR A 310 4.70 -10.52 -19.11
N ALA A 311 5.21 -9.81 -18.11
CA ALA A 311 4.47 -8.87 -17.28
C ALA A 311 3.77 -7.81 -18.15
N GLU A 312 2.50 -7.56 -17.84
CA GLU A 312 1.70 -6.52 -18.49
C GLU A 312 1.40 -5.41 -17.48
N PRO A 313 1.24 -4.15 -17.94
CA PRO A 313 0.79 -3.08 -17.06
C PRO A 313 -0.54 -3.44 -16.42
N ALA A 314 -0.63 -3.36 -15.09
CA ALA A 314 -1.83 -3.69 -14.36
C ALA A 314 -3.04 -2.82 -14.80
N PRO A 315 -4.27 -3.37 -14.77
CA PRO A 315 -5.49 -2.62 -15.02
C PRO A 315 -5.68 -1.44 -14.06
N ALA A 316 -6.56 -0.52 -14.45
CA ALA A 316 -6.91 0.64 -13.64
C ALA A 316 -7.64 0.21 -12.36
N VAL A 317 -7.31 0.83 -11.22
CA VAL A 317 -8.00 0.55 -9.96
C VAL A 317 -9.47 0.97 -10.02
N ILE A 318 -10.32 0.28 -9.27
CA ILE A 318 -11.76 0.53 -9.20
C ILE A 318 -12.16 1.01 -7.80
N ASN A 319 -13.32 1.66 -7.69
CA ASN A 319 -13.83 2.26 -6.44
C ASN A 319 -12.84 3.23 -5.77
N LEU A 320 -12.05 3.97 -6.58
CA LEU A 320 -11.18 5.01 -6.07
C LEU A 320 -12.00 6.11 -5.39
N ALA A 321 -11.73 6.36 -4.12
CA ALA A 321 -12.43 7.32 -3.28
C ALA A 321 -11.44 8.08 -2.38
N ALA A 322 -11.68 9.38 -2.20
CA ALA A 322 -11.02 10.18 -1.18
C ALA A 322 -11.86 10.16 0.10
N SER A 323 -11.20 10.15 1.25
CA SER A 323 -11.83 10.20 2.57
C SER A 323 -10.90 10.86 3.57
N ASN A 324 -11.39 11.03 4.80
CA ASN A 324 -10.62 11.52 5.93
C ASN A 324 -9.85 12.82 5.59
N LEU A 325 -10.53 13.77 4.94
CA LEU A 325 -9.92 15.03 4.50
C LEU A 325 -9.41 15.83 5.70
N ALA A 326 -8.21 16.39 5.56
CA ALA A 326 -7.58 17.27 6.53
C ALA A 326 -6.98 18.50 5.81
N ALA A 327 -6.39 19.42 6.57
CA ALA A 327 -5.75 20.60 6.03
C ALA A 327 -4.50 20.27 5.22
N GLN A 328 -3.75 19.23 5.60
CA GLN A 328 -2.49 18.85 4.95
C GLN A 328 -2.43 17.38 4.52
N SER A 329 -3.53 16.64 4.64
CA SER A 329 -3.60 15.24 4.21
C SER A 329 -4.96 14.84 3.66
N VAL A 330 -4.96 13.78 2.85
CA VAL A 330 -6.15 13.13 2.30
C VAL A 330 -5.91 11.62 2.30
N ASP A 331 -6.87 10.83 2.77
CA ASP A 331 -6.83 9.38 2.58
C ASP A 331 -7.39 9.01 1.22
N LEU A 332 -6.70 8.13 0.52
CA LEU A 332 -7.17 7.52 -0.71
C LEU A 332 -7.45 6.04 -0.46
N ASN A 333 -8.58 5.56 -0.96
CA ASN A 333 -8.99 4.17 -0.88
C ASN A 333 -9.36 3.67 -2.26
N TRP A 334 -9.00 2.43 -2.58
CA TRP A 334 -9.33 1.82 -3.86
C TRP A 334 -9.43 0.30 -3.73
N THR A 335 -9.84 -0.34 -4.81
CA THR A 335 -9.80 -1.78 -4.95
C THR A 335 -8.99 -2.15 -6.19
N PRO A 336 -8.21 -3.24 -6.17
CA PRO A 336 -7.50 -3.72 -7.35
C PRO A 336 -8.48 -3.90 -8.52
N GLY A 337 -8.08 -3.46 -9.71
CA GLY A 337 -8.84 -3.69 -10.93
C GLY A 337 -8.45 -4.98 -11.64
N GLY A 338 -9.24 -5.36 -12.64
CA GLY A 338 -8.97 -6.55 -13.45
C GLY A 338 -9.55 -7.84 -12.86
N ASP A 339 -9.04 -8.97 -13.33
CA ASP A 339 -9.34 -10.27 -12.74
C ASP A 339 -8.38 -10.62 -11.60
N ILE A 340 -8.53 -11.80 -11.01
CA ILE A 340 -7.69 -12.23 -9.89
C ILE A 340 -6.21 -12.36 -10.26
N TRP A 341 -5.88 -12.65 -11.53
CA TRP A 341 -4.50 -12.78 -12.00
C TRP A 341 -3.84 -11.43 -12.18
N ASP A 342 -4.60 -10.44 -12.65
CA ASP A 342 -4.15 -9.06 -12.70
C ASP A 342 -3.82 -8.57 -11.28
N ALA A 343 -4.72 -8.81 -10.33
CA ALA A 343 -4.53 -8.42 -8.92
C ALA A 343 -3.30 -9.07 -8.27
N MET A 344 -2.91 -10.29 -8.67
CA MET A 344 -1.68 -10.95 -8.19
C MET A 344 -0.40 -10.37 -8.76
N ALA A 345 -0.47 -9.81 -9.97
CA ALA A 345 0.69 -9.20 -10.60
C ALA A 345 1.00 -7.84 -9.95
N VAL A 346 0.02 -7.25 -9.25
CA VAL A 346 0.18 -5.99 -8.55
C VAL A 346 1.12 -6.14 -7.36
N THR A 347 2.26 -5.47 -7.42
CA THR A 347 3.23 -5.34 -6.33
C THR A 347 3.03 -4.05 -5.54
N GLY A 348 2.27 -3.11 -6.08
CA GLY A 348 2.04 -1.83 -5.44
C GLY A 348 1.24 -0.82 -6.24
N TYR A 349 1.30 0.44 -5.83
CA TYR A 349 0.57 1.53 -6.46
C TYR A 349 1.41 2.80 -6.50
N LYS A 350 1.43 3.48 -7.64
CA LYS A 350 1.97 4.83 -7.78
C LYS A 350 0.83 5.85 -7.68
N ILE A 351 0.99 6.81 -6.78
CA ILE A 351 0.10 7.97 -6.65
C ILE A 351 0.83 9.19 -7.20
N THR A 352 0.23 9.87 -8.17
CA THR A 352 0.70 11.17 -8.66
C THR A 352 -0.26 12.26 -8.17
N VAL A 353 0.29 13.33 -7.62
CA VAL A 353 -0.43 14.43 -6.98
C VAL A 353 -0.22 15.70 -7.79
N GLU A 354 -1.31 16.32 -8.24
CA GLU A 354 -1.30 17.54 -9.05
C GLU A 354 -2.30 18.56 -8.51
N ALA A 355 -1.85 19.73 -8.06
CA ALA A 355 -2.76 20.82 -7.71
C ALA A 355 -3.42 21.41 -8.96
N GLN A 356 -4.73 21.69 -8.92
CA GLN A 356 -5.53 22.06 -10.09
C GLN A 356 -5.62 23.57 -10.35
N THR A 357 -5.51 24.41 -9.31
CA THR A 357 -5.82 25.84 -9.40
C THR A 357 -4.82 26.70 -8.61
N GLY A 358 -4.26 27.72 -9.27
CA GLY A 358 -3.66 28.92 -8.65
C GLY A 358 -2.42 28.73 -7.76
N SER A 359 -1.95 27.51 -7.56
CA SER A 359 -0.81 27.16 -6.71
C SER A 359 0.39 26.74 -7.58
N ASP A 360 1.55 27.37 -7.35
CA ASP A 360 2.83 27.11 -8.04
C ASP A 360 3.46 25.78 -7.56
N THR A 361 2.67 24.72 -7.38
CA THR A 361 3.17 23.45 -6.86
C THR A 361 3.54 22.51 -8.00
N THR A 362 4.79 22.08 -8.02
CA THR A 362 5.25 21.05 -8.97
C THR A 362 4.57 19.71 -8.64
N PRO A 363 4.02 19.00 -9.65
CA PRO A 363 3.53 17.65 -9.46
C PRO A 363 4.59 16.74 -8.84
N TRP A 364 4.18 15.89 -7.92
CA TRP A 364 5.05 14.90 -7.29
C TRP A 364 4.36 13.54 -7.23
N SER A 365 5.12 12.49 -6.98
CA SER A 365 4.57 11.15 -6.87
C SER A 365 5.19 10.36 -5.73
N MET A 366 4.42 9.43 -5.20
CA MET A 366 4.85 8.44 -4.22
C MET A 366 4.47 7.04 -4.70
N VAL A 367 5.20 6.04 -4.22
CA VAL A 367 4.95 4.63 -4.52
C VAL A 367 4.61 3.91 -3.22
N LEU A 368 3.66 3.00 -3.33
CA LEU A 368 3.10 2.20 -2.27
C LEU A 368 3.31 0.72 -2.55
N GLY A 369 3.33 -0.11 -1.51
CA GLY A 369 3.18 -1.55 -1.61
C GLY A 369 1.76 -1.98 -1.98
N ASN A 370 1.48 -3.28 -1.87
CA ASN A 370 0.17 -3.83 -2.20
C ASN A 370 -0.87 -3.56 -1.08
N VAL A 371 -1.21 -2.27 -0.94
CA VAL A 371 -2.20 -1.74 -0.01
C VAL A 371 -3.39 -1.18 -0.78
N THR A 372 -4.55 -1.11 -0.13
CA THR A 372 -5.78 -0.55 -0.74
C THR A 372 -6.20 0.78 -0.13
N THR A 373 -5.48 1.24 0.89
CA THR A 373 -5.68 2.54 1.53
C THR A 373 -4.33 3.14 1.91
N SER A 374 -4.19 4.46 1.78
CA SER A 374 -3.02 5.19 2.26
C SER A 374 -3.34 6.68 2.39
N THR A 375 -2.56 7.38 3.22
CA THR A 375 -2.68 8.82 3.45
C THR A 375 -1.67 9.57 2.58
N VAL A 376 -2.17 10.43 1.69
CA VAL A 376 -1.34 11.41 0.99
C VAL A 376 -1.15 12.62 1.91
N ARG A 377 0.11 12.97 2.21
CA ARG A 377 0.51 14.02 3.16
C ARG A 377 1.27 15.14 2.44
N ASN A 378 1.76 16.13 3.19
CA ASN A 378 2.47 17.31 2.67
C ASN A 378 1.66 18.12 1.65
N LEU A 379 0.34 18.18 1.85
CA LEU A 379 -0.54 18.97 1.01
C LEU A 379 -0.67 20.39 1.59
N TYR A 380 -0.86 21.37 0.71
CA TYR A 380 -1.20 22.73 1.12
C TYR A 380 -2.69 22.83 1.51
N PRO A 381 -3.03 23.63 2.54
CA PRO A 381 -4.41 23.89 2.94
C PRO A 381 -5.23 24.63 1.88
N ASN A 382 -6.53 24.34 1.81
CA ASN A 382 -7.51 24.96 0.91
C ASN A 382 -7.10 24.90 -0.59
N VAL A 383 -6.60 23.74 -1.03
CA VAL A 383 -6.17 23.51 -2.42
C VAL A 383 -6.91 22.30 -3.01
N ASP A 384 -7.37 22.47 -4.26
CA ASP A 384 -7.93 21.40 -5.07
C ASP A 384 -6.81 20.53 -5.66
N TYR A 385 -6.77 19.25 -5.29
CA TYR A 385 -5.83 18.28 -5.83
C TYR A 385 -6.52 17.29 -6.75
N LYS A 386 -5.79 16.89 -7.78
CA LYS A 386 -6.06 15.72 -8.59
C LYS A 386 -5.06 14.63 -8.23
N PHE A 387 -5.59 13.48 -7.82
CA PHE A 387 -4.84 12.28 -7.49
C PHE A 387 -4.99 11.26 -8.61
N THR A 388 -3.87 10.78 -9.14
CA THR A 388 -3.84 9.71 -10.14
C THR A 388 -3.23 8.47 -9.52
N VAL A 389 -4.00 7.39 -9.42
CA VAL A 389 -3.56 6.09 -8.88
C VAL A 389 -3.35 5.11 -10.02
N GLN A 390 -2.17 4.49 -10.07
CA GLN A 390 -1.78 3.48 -11.06
C GLN A 390 -1.17 2.29 -10.35
N ALA A 391 -1.68 1.08 -10.58
CA ALA A 391 -1.07 -0.13 -10.04
C ALA A 391 0.33 -0.37 -10.64
N THR A 392 1.24 -0.95 -9.87
CA THR A 392 2.61 -1.29 -10.30
C THR A 392 2.82 -2.79 -10.34
N CYS A 393 3.64 -3.26 -11.27
CA CYS A 393 4.06 -4.66 -11.39
C CYS A 393 5.58 -4.73 -11.47
N GLU A 394 6.20 -5.30 -10.44
CA GLU A 394 7.66 -5.36 -10.25
C GLU A 394 8.16 -6.79 -10.02
N ASP A 395 9.48 -6.95 -9.87
CA ASP A 395 10.08 -8.25 -9.56
C ASP A 395 9.70 -8.70 -8.15
N GLN A 396 8.87 -9.75 -8.08
CA GLN A 396 8.42 -10.30 -6.81
C GLN A 396 9.49 -11.11 -6.08
N ASN A 397 10.63 -11.43 -6.73
CA ASN A 397 11.75 -12.13 -6.10
C ASN A 397 12.69 -11.21 -5.32
N ASP A 398 12.61 -9.90 -5.54
CA ASP A 398 13.35 -8.91 -4.76
C ASP A 398 12.62 -8.69 -3.42
N PRO A 399 13.23 -8.93 -2.25
CA PRO A 399 12.52 -8.71 -0.98
C PRO A 399 12.17 -7.24 -0.72
N GLU A 400 12.78 -6.27 -1.40
CA GLU A 400 12.60 -4.84 -1.14
C GLU A 400 11.17 -4.36 -1.42
N TRP A 401 10.41 -4.97 -2.34
CA TRP A 401 9.02 -4.53 -2.61
C TRP A 401 8.07 -4.78 -1.42
N GLN A 402 8.47 -5.60 -0.45
CA GLN A 402 7.72 -5.89 0.79
C GLN A 402 8.16 -5.01 1.96
N ALA A 403 9.20 -4.18 1.80
CA ALA A 403 9.64 -3.24 2.84
C ALA A 403 8.75 -2.00 2.80
N LEU A 404 7.73 -1.99 3.65
CA LEU A 404 6.71 -0.94 3.72
C LEU A 404 6.81 -0.18 5.04
N ASP A 405 6.65 1.15 4.97
CA ASP A 405 6.47 1.96 6.17
C ASP A 405 5.02 1.91 6.70
N LEU A 406 4.73 2.66 7.76
CA LEU A 406 3.41 2.75 8.40
C LEU A 406 2.28 3.14 7.43
N TYR A 407 2.60 3.87 6.36
CA TYR A 407 1.68 4.35 5.33
C TYR A 407 1.67 3.48 4.07
N GLY A 408 2.42 2.38 4.08
CA GLY A 408 2.57 1.48 2.95
C GLY A 408 3.52 2.01 1.88
N ARG A 409 4.32 3.04 2.15
CA ARG A 409 5.20 3.69 1.16
C ARG A 409 6.49 2.91 0.97
N ARG A 410 7.04 3.00 -0.24
CA ARG A 410 8.34 2.45 -0.65
C ARG A 410 8.83 3.09 -1.94
N GLU A 411 10.03 2.70 -2.36
CA GLU A 411 10.57 3.02 -3.68
C GLU A 411 10.08 2.03 -4.75
N LEU A 412 10.07 2.49 -6.01
CA LEU A 412 9.81 1.64 -7.17
C LEU A 412 11.07 0.87 -7.55
N LEU A 413 10.95 -0.45 -7.71
CA LEU A 413 12.04 -1.28 -8.19
C LEU A 413 12.41 -0.97 -9.64
N GLU A 414 13.68 -1.17 -9.97
CA GLU A 414 14.19 -0.95 -11.31
C GLU A 414 13.44 -1.82 -12.34
N GLY A 415 12.93 -1.20 -13.40
CA GLY A 415 12.16 -1.89 -14.44
C GLY A 415 10.71 -2.21 -14.09
N GLY A 416 10.19 -1.71 -12.97
CA GLY A 416 8.78 -1.79 -12.60
C GLY A 416 7.85 -1.17 -13.64
N LEU A 417 6.74 -1.85 -13.93
CA LEU A 417 5.72 -1.39 -14.87
C LEU A 417 4.65 -0.57 -14.15
N ILE A 418 4.18 0.49 -14.79
CA ILE A 418 3.10 1.34 -14.28
C ILE A 418 1.85 1.10 -15.12
N GLY A 419 0.77 0.71 -14.45
CA GLY A 419 -0.52 0.34 -15.01
C GLY A 419 -1.37 1.50 -15.53
N ALA A 420 -2.63 1.20 -15.86
CA ALA A 420 -3.59 2.20 -16.30
C ALA A 420 -4.00 3.16 -15.16
N LYS A 421 -4.44 4.37 -15.54
CA LYS A 421 -4.76 5.47 -14.62
C LYS A 421 -6.20 5.43 -14.13
N SER A 422 -6.36 5.63 -12.83
CA SER A 422 -7.63 6.06 -12.22
C SER A 422 -7.41 7.41 -11.54
N GLU A 423 -8.39 8.31 -11.65
CA GLU A 423 -8.23 9.69 -11.19
C GLU A 423 -9.39 10.08 -10.26
N ILE A 424 -9.08 10.86 -9.23
CA ILE A 424 -10.06 11.49 -8.34
C ILE A 424 -9.59 12.89 -7.96
N THR A 425 -10.52 13.77 -7.63
CA THR A 425 -10.21 15.10 -7.10
C THR A 425 -10.72 15.24 -5.67
N ALA A 426 -9.94 15.90 -4.81
CA ALA A 426 -10.39 16.30 -3.48
C ALA A 426 -9.77 17.64 -3.08
N THR A 427 -10.46 18.36 -2.22
CA THR A 427 -10.06 19.68 -1.72
C THR A 427 -9.64 19.52 -0.26
N THR A 428 -8.43 19.97 0.08
CA THR A 428 -7.98 20.01 1.48
C THR A 428 -8.71 21.09 2.27
N LEU A 429 -8.80 20.93 3.58
CA LEU A 429 -9.37 21.94 4.47
C LEU A 429 -8.41 23.14 4.62
N GLU A 430 -8.90 24.28 5.08
CA GLU A 430 -8.03 25.40 5.45
C GLU A 430 -7.35 25.16 6.81
N TYR A 431 -8.08 24.58 7.76
CA TYR A 431 -7.64 24.15 9.08
C TYR A 431 -8.38 22.87 9.46
N ASP A 432 -7.78 22.06 10.33
CA ASP A 432 -8.41 20.85 10.88
C ASP A 432 -9.42 21.20 11.97
N VAL A 433 -9.20 22.34 12.65
CA VAL A 433 -10.15 23.00 13.55
C VAL A 433 -10.14 24.49 13.22
N ASP A 434 -11.31 25.11 13.04
CA ASP A 434 -11.43 26.57 12.81
C ASP A 434 -12.63 27.15 13.57
N PHE A 435 -12.35 27.73 14.73
CA PHE A 435 -13.25 28.56 15.50
C PHE A 435 -12.85 30.02 15.30
N THR A 436 -13.50 30.72 14.36
CA THR A 436 -13.29 32.17 14.18
C THR A 436 -13.91 33.02 15.29
N LYS A 437 -14.86 32.43 16.01
CA LYS A 437 -15.50 32.91 17.24
C LYS A 437 -16.19 31.72 17.91
N PHE A 438 -16.62 31.90 19.15
CA PHE A 438 -17.39 30.90 19.89
C PHE A 438 -18.83 31.38 20.11
N ASP A 439 -19.75 30.81 19.35
CA ASP A 439 -21.19 30.96 19.51
C ASP A 439 -21.84 29.58 19.76
N ALA A 440 -23.16 29.51 19.94
CA ALA A 440 -23.83 28.26 20.28
C ALA A 440 -23.67 27.19 19.19
N VAL A 441 -23.83 27.54 17.92
CA VAL A 441 -23.70 26.63 16.78
C VAL A 441 -22.27 26.20 16.56
N ALA A 442 -21.29 27.10 16.67
CA ALA A 442 -19.89 26.71 16.62
C ALA A 442 -19.54 25.76 17.78
N THR A 443 -20.14 25.91 18.95
CA THR A 443 -19.80 25.04 20.09
C THR A 443 -20.45 23.64 20.00
N LEU A 444 -21.32 23.40 19.02
CA LEU A 444 -22.11 22.17 18.83
C LEU A 444 -21.43 21.08 17.98
N ASP A 445 -21.83 19.83 18.23
CA ASP A 445 -21.56 18.65 17.39
C ASP A 445 -22.47 18.62 16.15
N ASP A 446 -22.50 19.72 15.38
CA ASP A 446 -23.29 19.85 14.15
C ASP A 446 -22.53 20.67 13.08
N GLY A 447 -21.22 20.79 13.25
CA GLY A 447 -20.39 21.48 12.26
C GLY A 447 -20.17 20.63 11.01
N PRO A 448 -19.79 21.27 9.88
CA PRO A 448 -19.49 20.57 8.65
C PRO A 448 -18.25 19.69 8.86
N ALA A 449 -18.47 18.40 9.08
CA ALA A 449 -17.44 17.36 9.00
C ALA A 449 -17.61 16.60 7.68
N ASP A 450 -16.49 16.20 7.08
CA ASP A 450 -16.53 15.34 5.90
C ASP A 450 -17.21 14.00 6.25
N ALA A 451 -18.33 13.72 5.58
CA ALA A 451 -19.07 12.47 5.77
C ALA A 451 -18.31 11.26 5.19
N SER A 452 -17.31 11.48 4.34
CA SER A 452 -16.52 10.42 3.74
C SER A 452 -15.40 9.96 4.69
N SER A 453 -15.59 8.76 5.25
CA SER A 453 -14.75 8.23 6.34
C SER A 453 -14.32 6.79 6.04
N THR A 454 -13.04 6.49 6.25
CA THR A 454 -12.49 5.12 6.31
C THR A 454 -11.57 4.99 7.50
N ALA A 455 -11.13 3.78 7.88
CA ALA A 455 -10.20 3.60 8.99
C ALA A 455 -8.76 4.10 8.69
N GLY A 456 -8.49 4.57 7.47
CA GLY A 456 -7.16 4.98 7.03
C GLY A 456 -6.08 3.91 7.22
N PRO A 457 -4.80 4.26 7.03
CA PRO A 457 -3.67 3.35 7.28
C PRO A 457 -3.32 3.20 8.76
N THR A 458 -3.71 4.15 9.61
CA THR A 458 -3.36 4.15 11.05
C THR A 458 -4.48 3.67 11.96
N GLY A 459 -5.64 3.31 11.41
CA GLY A 459 -6.81 2.88 12.19
C GLY A 459 -7.77 3.99 12.59
N VAL A 460 -7.41 5.24 12.27
CA VAL A 460 -8.21 6.43 12.53
C VAL A 460 -9.36 6.55 11.52
N SER A 461 -10.58 6.71 12.04
CA SER A 461 -11.77 6.93 11.22
C SER A 461 -12.26 8.38 11.25
N GLY A 462 -12.54 8.94 10.07
CA GLY A 462 -13.21 10.24 9.85
C GLY A 462 -12.25 11.34 9.40
N GLY A 463 -12.74 12.34 8.66
CA GLY A 463 -11.97 13.54 8.30
C GLY A 463 -11.85 14.53 9.44
N GLU A 464 -10.97 15.52 9.34
CA GLU A 464 -10.97 16.65 10.26
C GLU A 464 -12.10 17.63 9.93
N GLY A 465 -12.28 18.65 10.76
CA GLY A 465 -13.32 19.65 10.54
C GLY A 465 -13.84 20.24 11.84
N HIS A 466 -15.15 20.39 11.95
CA HIS A 466 -15.73 21.11 13.09
C HIS A 466 -16.69 20.21 13.88
N TYR A 467 -16.15 19.49 14.87
CA TYR A 467 -16.88 18.58 15.77
C TYR A 467 -17.36 19.24 17.08
N GLY A 468 -17.26 20.56 17.23
CA GLY A 468 -17.68 21.26 18.45
C GLY A 468 -16.78 20.97 19.67
N LEU A 469 -17.26 21.33 20.87
CA LEU A 469 -16.49 21.23 22.12
C LEU A 469 -17.25 20.50 23.24
N TYR A 470 -16.51 19.78 24.09
CA TYR A 470 -16.96 19.40 25.42
C TYR A 470 -16.60 20.49 26.42
N LEU A 471 -17.61 21.05 27.08
CA LEU A 471 -17.44 22.08 28.10
C LEU A 471 -17.67 21.50 29.50
N ILE A 472 -16.62 21.53 30.33
CA ILE A 472 -16.55 20.85 31.63
C ILE A 472 -16.32 21.87 32.75
N GLY A 473 -16.95 21.64 33.90
CA GLY A 473 -16.85 22.53 35.06
C GLY A 473 -17.43 23.92 34.77
N ASP A 474 -16.67 24.96 35.09
CA ASP A 474 -17.08 26.35 34.93
C ASP A 474 -17.05 26.84 33.46
N ALA A 475 -16.40 26.10 32.55
CA ALA A 475 -16.20 26.52 31.16
C ALA A 475 -17.51 26.68 30.37
N ASN A 476 -17.86 27.87 29.91
CA ASN A 476 -19.09 28.19 29.20
C ASN A 476 -18.80 29.05 27.96
N ILE A 477 -19.85 29.34 27.19
CA ILE A 477 -19.80 30.38 26.16
C ILE A 477 -20.14 31.70 26.83
N GLU A 478 -19.42 32.76 26.49
CA GLU A 478 -19.72 34.11 26.96
C GLU A 478 -21.20 34.42 26.75
N ASN A 479 -21.82 35.11 27.72
CA ASN A 479 -23.26 35.40 27.74
C ASN A 479 -24.18 34.18 27.96
N CYS A 480 -23.61 32.98 28.11
CA CYS A 480 -24.31 31.78 28.58
C CYS A 480 -23.83 31.38 29.98
N ASN A 481 -24.22 32.11 31.02
CA ASN A 481 -24.00 31.59 32.38
C ASN A 481 -25.23 30.78 32.84
N SER A 482 -25.10 30.00 33.90
CA SER A 482 -26.16 29.13 34.43
C SER A 482 -27.47 29.83 34.82
N SER A 483 -27.52 31.18 34.84
CA SER A 483 -28.73 31.98 35.07
C SER A 483 -29.33 32.60 33.79
N VAL A 484 -28.64 32.47 32.65
CA VAL A 484 -28.96 33.13 31.39
C VAL A 484 -28.88 32.13 30.24
N VAL A 485 -30.00 31.95 29.54
CA VAL A 485 -30.02 31.27 28.24
C VAL A 485 -29.68 32.29 27.16
N CYS A 486 -28.92 31.86 26.16
CA CYS A 486 -28.58 32.66 25.00
C CYS A 486 -28.93 31.91 23.70
N CYS A 487 -28.94 32.62 22.57
CA CYS A 487 -28.96 32.01 21.24
C CYS A 487 -28.16 32.88 20.27
N ASP A 488 -27.76 32.31 19.13
CA ASP A 488 -26.90 32.99 18.16
C ASP A 488 -27.62 34.09 17.37
N ASP A 489 -28.94 34.00 17.29
CA ASP A 489 -29.80 34.93 16.54
C ASP A 489 -30.63 35.84 17.45
N TYR A 490 -30.21 36.00 18.71
CA TYR A 490 -30.97 36.78 19.69
C TYR A 490 -31.15 38.23 19.25
N VAL A 491 -32.41 38.69 19.23
CA VAL A 491 -32.74 40.10 19.03
C VAL A 491 -33.54 40.63 20.22
N GLU A 492 -33.08 41.73 20.81
CA GLU A 492 -33.73 42.38 21.94
C GLU A 492 -35.19 42.73 21.62
N GLY A 493 -36.12 42.29 22.48
CA GLY A 493 -37.56 42.50 22.31
C GLY A 493 -38.27 41.57 21.31
N VAL A 494 -37.53 40.77 20.53
CA VAL A 494 -38.09 39.76 19.61
C VAL A 494 -37.86 38.33 20.15
N GLY A 495 -36.72 38.08 20.79
CA GLY A 495 -36.32 36.75 21.24
C GLY A 495 -35.47 36.03 20.19
N CYS A 496 -35.50 34.69 20.21
CA CYS A 496 -34.75 33.83 19.29
C CYS A 496 -35.67 33.17 18.28
N SER A 497 -35.17 32.94 17.06
CA SER A 497 -35.84 32.15 16.04
C SER A 497 -35.16 30.79 15.79
N GLY A 498 -33.93 30.59 16.28
CA GLY A 498 -33.12 29.38 16.12
C GLY A 498 -32.93 28.54 17.39
N ALA A 499 -31.85 27.74 17.39
CA ALA A 499 -31.43 26.91 18.53
C ALA A 499 -30.97 27.79 19.70
N ALA A 500 -31.24 27.36 20.93
CA ALA A 500 -30.81 28.06 22.14
C ALA A 500 -29.81 27.22 22.93
N TYR A 501 -28.87 27.89 23.58
CA TYR A 501 -27.84 27.25 24.37
C TYR A 501 -28.04 27.61 25.83
N SER A 502 -28.00 26.59 26.69
CA SER A 502 -28.11 26.77 28.13
C SER A 502 -27.00 26.05 28.85
N CYS A 503 -26.34 26.82 29.70
CA CYS A 503 -25.23 26.38 30.50
C CYS A 503 -25.65 25.86 31.87
N SER A 504 -26.95 25.53 32.04
CA SER A 504 -27.54 25.00 33.27
C SER A 504 -27.82 23.50 33.19
N SER A 505 -27.32 22.75 34.16
CA SER A 505 -27.72 21.36 34.44
C SER A 505 -28.93 21.31 35.38
N THR A 506 -29.82 20.34 35.19
CA THR A 506 -30.86 19.96 36.16
C THR A 506 -30.51 18.70 36.96
N VAL A 507 -29.32 18.12 36.75
CA VAL A 507 -28.85 16.90 37.42
C VAL A 507 -27.51 17.17 38.12
N LEU A 508 -27.38 16.63 39.33
CA LEU A 508 -26.15 16.69 40.12
C LEU A 508 -24.95 16.21 39.28
N PRO A 509 -23.76 16.83 39.39
CA PRO A 509 -22.56 16.31 38.74
C PRO A 509 -22.34 14.85 39.12
N ASP A 510 -21.89 14.04 38.16
CA ASP A 510 -21.26 12.77 38.49
C ASP A 510 -20.02 13.09 39.34
N GLN A 511 -19.92 12.50 40.54
CA GLN A 511 -18.80 12.72 41.46
C GLN A 511 -17.48 12.15 40.92
N ASN A 512 -17.51 11.48 39.76
CA ASN A 512 -16.37 10.82 39.15
C ASN A 512 -15.50 11.73 38.25
N TYR A 513 -15.91 12.99 37.99
CA TYR A 513 -15.13 13.90 37.13
C TYR A 513 -13.94 14.57 37.85
N GLU A 514 -13.87 14.52 39.18
CA GLU A 514 -12.81 15.13 39.97
C GLU A 514 -11.73 14.09 40.36
N LYS A 515 -10.57 14.11 39.71
CA LYS A 515 -9.41 13.31 40.15
C LYS A 515 -8.53 14.14 41.10
N GLY A 516 -8.69 13.94 42.41
CA GLY A 516 -7.84 14.53 43.44
C GLY A 516 -8.57 14.75 44.77
N ALA A 517 -7.94 14.39 45.89
CA ALA A 517 -8.55 14.36 47.23
C ALA A 517 -8.72 15.76 47.88
N VAL A 518 -9.50 16.66 47.26
CA VAL A 518 -9.96 17.91 47.90
C VAL A 518 -11.48 17.85 48.05
N THR A 519 -11.93 17.20 49.11
CA THR A 519 -13.35 17.02 49.46
C THR A 519 -14.03 18.28 50.06
N ASP A 520 -13.35 19.44 50.03
CA ASP A 520 -13.89 20.72 50.49
C ASP A 520 -13.87 21.78 49.36
N ARG A 521 -14.13 21.32 48.13
CA ARG A 521 -14.61 22.20 47.06
C ARG A 521 -16.03 22.64 47.40
N ARG A 522 -16.17 23.72 48.17
CA ARG A 522 -17.30 24.62 47.90
C ARG A 522 -16.98 25.35 46.61
N VAL A 523 -17.28 24.70 45.49
CA VAL A 523 -17.72 25.41 44.29
C VAL A 523 -18.71 26.46 44.81
N PRO A 524 -18.58 27.76 44.52
CA PRO A 524 -19.55 28.73 45.01
C PRO A 524 -20.97 28.25 44.69
N ASP A 525 -21.75 27.98 45.73
CA ASP A 525 -23.11 27.41 45.70
C ASP A 525 -24.16 28.36 45.11
N ASN A 526 -23.80 29.12 44.07
CA ASN A 526 -24.68 30.01 43.36
C ASN A 526 -24.87 29.62 41.88
N LEU A 527 -24.63 28.35 41.50
CA LEU A 527 -25.38 27.56 40.48
C LEU A 527 -24.68 26.20 40.20
N ALA A 528 -25.46 25.14 40.07
CA ALA A 528 -24.99 23.75 40.01
C ALA A 528 -24.15 23.41 38.75
N GLY A 529 -22.91 22.97 38.94
CA GLY A 529 -22.02 22.46 37.89
C GLY A 529 -22.38 21.04 37.45
N GLY A 530 -23.11 20.91 36.35
CA GLY A 530 -23.33 19.65 35.63
C GLY A 530 -23.23 19.85 34.11
N GLU A 531 -23.42 18.78 33.34
CA GLU A 531 -23.38 18.82 31.86
C GLU A 531 -24.21 19.97 31.27
N LYS A 532 -23.63 20.68 30.30
CA LYS A 532 -24.26 21.80 29.57
C LYS A 532 -24.99 21.25 28.36
N TRP A 533 -26.21 21.72 28.12
CA TRP A 533 -27.10 21.17 27.10
C TRP A 533 -27.40 22.19 26.03
N VAL A 534 -27.42 21.73 24.78
CA VAL A 534 -27.86 22.54 23.65
C VAL A 534 -29.17 21.97 23.15
N LYS A 535 -30.23 22.78 23.14
CA LYS A 535 -31.55 22.31 22.75
C LYS A 535 -32.34 23.40 22.02
N THR A 536 -33.44 23.04 21.38
CA THR A 536 -34.33 24.05 20.81
C THR A 536 -34.99 24.89 21.91
N VAL A 537 -35.37 26.14 21.63
CA VAL A 537 -36.05 27.02 22.59
C VAL A 537 -37.29 26.33 23.22
N SER A 538 -38.00 25.50 22.46
CA SER A 538 -39.12 24.70 22.96
C SER A 538 -38.73 23.69 24.05
N ASP A 539 -37.58 23.05 23.90
CA ASP A 539 -37.07 22.05 24.85
C ASP A 539 -36.49 22.69 26.12
N MET A 540 -36.25 24.01 26.06
CA MET A 540 -35.68 24.83 27.13
C MET A 540 -36.73 25.42 28.08
N SER A 541 -38.03 25.29 27.78
CA SER A 541 -39.11 25.83 28.61
C SER A 541 -39.04 25.31 30.05
N PRO A 542 -39.01 26.18 31.08
CA PRO A 542 -39.48 27.57 31.07
C PRO A 542 -38.42 28.65 30.79
N LEU A 543 -37.17 28.29 30.47
CA LEU A 543 -36.10 29.27 30.26
C LEU A 543 -36.25 29.97 28.91
N THR A 544 -36.09 31.30 28.90
CA THR A 544 -36.16 32.13 27.69
C THR A 544 -34.82 32.81 27.44
N PRO A 545 -34.30 32.77 26.20
CA PRO A 545 -33.05 33.45 25.90
C PRO A 545 -33.18 34.97 26.09
N THR A 546 -32.13 35.61 26.62
CA THR A 546 -32.13 37.06 26.90
C THR A 546 -30.92 37.81 26.33
N MET A 547 -29.99 37.12 25.67
CA MET A 547 -28.82 37.72 25.03
C MET A 547 -28.24 36.83 23.93
N LEU A 548 -27.33 37.40 23.13
CA LEU A 548 -26.56 36.71 22.11
C LEU A 548 -25.54 35.76 22.77
N CYS A 549 -25.36 34.54 22.24
CA CYS A 549 -24.25 33.69 22.67
C CYS A 549 -22.92 34.19 22.10
N GLY A 550 -21.86 34.12 22.91
CA GLY A 550 -20.50 34.46 22.49
C GLY A 550 -20.18 35.95 22.66
N PRO A 551 -19.08 36.43 22.03
CA PRO A 551 -18.28 35.74 21.01
C PRO A 551 -17.16 34.82 21.53
N ALA A 552 -16.97 34.68 22.84
CA ALA A 552 -15.83 33.98 23.42
C ALA A 552 -16.18 32.66 24.13
N LEU A 553 -15.22 31.74 24.15
CA LEU A 553 -15.19 30.57 25.02
C LEU A 553 -14.62 30.98 26.38
N ARG A 554 -15.47 31.03 27.41
CA ARG A 554 -15.12 31.42 28.77
C ARG A 554 -14.77 30.21 29.61
N LEU A 555 -13.49 29.99 29.89
CA LEU A 555 -13.03 28.84 30.69
C LEU A 555 -13.40 29.01 32.18
N THR A 556 -13.28 30.22 32.72
CA THR A 556 -13.76 30.57 34.07
C THR A 556 -14.28 32.00 34.11
N ALA A 557 -15.26 32.25 34.98
CA ALA A 557 -15.73 33.61 35.26
C ALA A 557 -14.87 34.31 36.33
N SER A 558 -15.12 35.60 36.57
CA SER A 558 -14.49 36.34 37.68
C SER A 558 -15.14 35.95 39.01
N GLY A 559 -14.75 34.80 39.56
CA GLY A 559 -15.21 34.30 40.86
C GLY A 559 -14.15 33.43 41.55
N PRO A 560 -14.25 33.21 42.86
CA PRO A 560 -13.25 32.44 43.59
C PRO A 560 -13.41 30.93 43.37
N ARG A 561 -12.29 30.20 43.32
CA ARG A 561 -12.20 28.72 43.29
C ARG A 561 -12.95 28.04 42.13
N LEU A 562 -13.04 28.71 40.99
CA LEU A 562 -13.57 28.14 39.75
C LEU A 562 -12.51 27.31 39.03
N SER A 563 -12.94 26.29 38.29
CA SER A 563 -12.12 25.48 37.39
C SER A 563 -12.95 25.01 36.19
N GLY A 564 -12.41 25.16 34.99
CA GLY A 564 -13.11 24.79 33.76
C GLY A 564 -12.17 24.22 32.72
N ALA A 565 -12.71 23.34 31.87
CA ALA A 565 -12.01 22.78 30.73
C ALA A 565 -12.90 22.75 29.48
N ALA A 566 -12.28 22.93 28.33
CA ALA A 566 -12.93 22.84 27.02
C ALA A 566 -12.10 21.93 26.12
N TRP A 567 -12.64 20.78 25.71
CA TRP A 567 -11.96 19.80 24.86
C TRP A 567 -12.61 19.75 23.49
N TYR A 568 -11.81 19.68 22.43
CA TYR A 568 -12.35 19.29 21.13
C TYR A 568 -12.94 17.88 21.21
N GLN A 569 -14.15 17.67 20.68
CA GLN A 569 -14.89 16.44 20.94
C GLN A 569 -14.21 15.20 20.36
N ARG A 570 -13.44 15.39 19.29
CA ARG A 570 -12.67 14.34 18.65
C ARG A 570 -11.19 14.45 19.00
N GLN A 571 -10.50 13.33 19.08
CA GLN A 571 -9.05 13.35 19.23
C GLN A 571 -8.38 13.81 17.93
N LEU A 572 -7.42 14.72 18.03
CA LEU A 572 -6.67 15.28 16.90
C LEU A 572 -5.34 14.54 16.73
N GLU A 573 -4.86 14.45 15.49
CA GLU A 573 -3.51 13.95 15.22
C GLU A 573 -2.47 14.95 15.73
N VAL A 574 -1.67 14.53 16.70
CA VAL A 574 -0.64 15.38 17.35
C VAL A 574 0.76 14.79 17.22
N ASN A 575 0.86 13.48 16.92
CA ASN A 575 2.14 12.77 16.88
C ASN A 575 3.04 13.23 15.73
N GLU A 576 2.43 13.54 14.58
CA GLU A 576 3.12 13.95 13.34
C GLU A 576 3.28 15.47 13.23
N GLY A 577 3.35 16.16 14.37
CA GLY A 577 3.51 17.61 14.43
C GLY A 577 2.18 18.34 14.32
N PHE A 578 2.12 19.54 14.92
CA PHE A 578 0.94 20.39 14.84
C PHE A 578 1.31 21.89 14.87
N ASP A 579 0.39 22.71 14.36
CA ASP A 579 0.44 24.17 14.42
C ASP A 579 -0.93 24.69 14.84
N THR A 580 -0.99 25.32 16.01
CA THR A 580 -2.24 25.84 16.57
C THR A 580 -2.08 27.31 16.91
N THR A 581 -3.12 28.08 16.62
CA THR A 581 -3.19 29.52 16.93
C THR A 581 -4.48 29.82 17.67
N PHE A 582 -4.43 30.69 18.66
CA PHE A 582 -5.63 31.17 19.34
C PHE A 582 -5.37 32.56 19.92
N THR A 583 -6.43 33.38 20.00
CA THR A 583 -6.40 34.63 20.75
C THR A 583 -7.12 34.45 22.06
N TYR A 584 -6.54 34.95 23.15
CA TYR A 584 -7.19 34.97 24.46
C TYR A 584 -7.29 36.39 25.03
N ARG A 585 -8.19 36.54 26.01
CA ARG A 585 -8.40 37.75 26.79
C ARG A 585 -8.58 37.39 28.26
N ILE A 586 -7.84 38.10 29.11
CA ILE A 586 -8.06 38.09 30.56
C ILE A 586 -8.79 39.38 30.96
N ALA A 587 -9.84 39.27 31.76
CA ALA A 587 -10.67 40.41 32.11
C ALA A 587 -11.25 40.34 33.53
N ASN A 588 -11.78 41.47 34.00
CA ASN A 588 -12.45 41.60 35.30
C ASN A 588 -11.64 41.00 36.47
N PRO A 589 -10.37 41.39 36.66
CA PRO A 589 -9.59 40.88 37.78
C PRO A 589 -10.18 41.34 39.11
N SER A 590 -10.06 40.50 40.12
CA SER A 590 -10.47 40.83 41.48
C SER A 590 -9.74 42.07 42.02
N LEU A 591 -10.38 42.80 42.93
CA LEU A 591 -9.74 43.91 43.62
C LEU A 591 -9.12 43.40 44.93
N LYS A 592 -7.79 43.31 44.97
CA LYS A 592 -7.07 42.95 46.19
C LYS A 592 -6.65 44.21 46.94
N CYS A 593 -7.14 44.34 48.16
CA CYS A 593 -6.76 45.42 49.07
C CYS A 593 -6.03 44.82 50.27
N ASP A 594 -4.71 44.98 50.34
CA ASP A 594 -4.00 44.68 51.58
C ASP A 594 -4.19 45.85 52.58
N VAL A 595 -4.45 45.58 53.86
CA VAL A 595 -4.79 46.62 54.86
C VAL A 595 -3.54 47.27 55.48
N MET A 596 -3.42 48.58 55.22
CA MET A 596 -3.10 49.74 56.08
C MET A 596 -2.11 49.61 57.26
N ASP A 597 -0.97 50.30 57.15
CA ASP A 597 -0.40 51.06 58.26
C ASP A 597 -0.78 52.54 58.00
N ASP A 598 -1.72 53.05 58.79
CA ASP A 598 -2.26 54.42 58.85
C ASP A 598 -2.23 55.30 57.58
N VAL A 599 -3.42 55.47 56.98
CA VAL A 599 -3.93 56.61 56.15
C VAL A 599 -4.11 56.37 54.63
N TYR A 600 -3.59 55.32 53.98
CA TYR A 600 -3.89 55.04 52.56
C TYR A 600 -4.04 53.53 52.21
N THR A 601 -5.26 53.09 51.83
CA THR A 601 -5.50 51.71 51.37
C THR A 601 -5.03 51.63 49.93
N ASN A 602 -3.97 50.86 49.67
CA ASN A 602 -3.55 50.57 48.29
C ASN A 602 -4.26 49.31 47.81
N CYS A 603 -5.45 49.48 47.22
CA CYS A 603 -6.09 48.42 46.45
C CYS A 603 -5.45 48.33 45.07
N ARG A 604 -5.20 47.11 44.61
CA ARG A 604 -4.72 46.84 43.24
C ARG A 604 -5.66 45.83 42.58
N SER A 605 -6.00 46.06 41.32
CA SER A 605 -6.60 45.01 40.49
C SER A 605 -5.54 43.93 40.30
N ARG A 606 -5.84 42.72 40.75
CA ARG A 606 -4.98 41.56 40.51
C ARG A 606 -5.86 40.33 40.38
N GLY A 607 -5.70 39.61 39.29
CA GLY A 607 -6.36 38.34 39.06
C GLY A 607 -5.45 37.17 39.38
N ALA A 608 -6.03 35.97 39.29
CA ALA A 608 -5.38 34.68 39.41
C ALA A 608 -6.30 33.60 38.81
N ASP A 609 -5.82 32.41 38.49
CA ASP A 609 -4.42 31.99 38.51
C ASP A 609 -3.85 31.98 37.09
N GLY A 610 -4.65 31.61 36.10
CA GLY A 610 -4.24 31.58 34.69
C GLY A 610 -5.05 30.56 33.90
N PHE A 611 -4.50 30.15 32.77
CA PHE A 611 -5.07 29.09 31.93
C PHE A 611 -3.95 28.29 31.26
N ALA A 612 -4.30 27.17 30.62
CA ALA A 612 -3.38 26.35 29.87
C ALA A 612 -4.00 25.82 28.57
N PHE A 613 -3.16 25.65 27.54
CA PHE A 613 -3.44 24.77 26.42
C PHE A 613 -2.93 23.38 26.77
N VAL A 614 -3.77 22.35 26.59
CA VAL A 614 -3.49 21.01 27.10
C VAL A 614 -3.72 19.97 26.02
N ILE A 615 -2.80 19.02 25.94
CA ILE A 615 -2.95 17.77 25.18
C ILE A 615 -2.99 16.64 26.20
N GLN A 616 -4.04 15.81 26.16
CA GLN A 616 -4.19 14.71 27.10
C GLN A 616 -4.90 13.51 26.49
N ASN A 617 -4.63 12.34 27.04
CA ASN A 617 -5.29 11.10 26.66
C ASN A 617 -5.71 10.27 27.89
N ASP A 618 -6.31 10.94 28.89
CA ASP A 618 -6.94 10.33 30.07
C ASP A 618 -8.46 10.18 29.90
N SER A 619 -9.15 11.25 29.49
CA SER A 619 -10.61 11.25 29.33
C SER A 619 -11.12 12.43 28.52
N GLU A 620 -12.13 12.22 27.67
CA GLU A 620 -12.82 13.30 26.93
C GLU A 620 -13.46 14.39 27.82
N LYS A 621 -13.58 14.13 29.14
CA LYS A 621 -14.15 15.04 30.16
C LYS A 621 -13.15 15.38 31.28
N ALA A 622 -11.85 15.23 31.04
CA ALA A 622 -10.83 15.47 32.06
C ALA A 622 -10.88 16.90 32.63
N LEU A 623 -10.80 17.05 33.95
CA LEU A 623 -10.68 18.33 34.64
C LEU A 623 -9.81 18.16 35.90
N GLY A 624 -8.81 19.02 36.03
CA GLY A 624 -7.85 19.02 37.13
C GLY A 624 -8.28 19.86 38.35
N GLY A 625 -7.28 20.24 39.14
CA GLY A 625 -7.39 21.11 40.31
C GLY A 625 -7.81 22.54 39.97
N SER A 626 -8.36 23.26 40.95
CA SER A 626 -8.58 24.71 40.88
C SER A 626 -7.34 25.46 41.41
N GLY A 627 -7.36 26.80 41.36
CA GLY A 627 -6.25 27.58 41.89
C GLY A 627 -5.00 27.45 41.02
N SER A 628 -3.86 27.28 41.68
CA SER A 628 -2.55 27.09 41.05
C SER A 628 -2.43 25.82 40.18
N ASP A 629 -3.39 24.91 40.23
CA ASP A 629 -3.42 23.73 39.34
C ASP A 629 -3.96 24.05 37.93
N LEU A 630 -4.51 25.26 37.71
CA LEU A 630 -4.94 25.80 36.41
C LEU A 630 -5.90 24.90 35.60
N GLY A 631 -6.62 24.00 36.28
CA GLY A 631 -7.53 23.04 35.65
C GLY A 631 -6.85 21.86 34.95
N TYR A 632 -5.51 21.79 34.91
CA TYR A 632 -4.77 20.65 34.33
C TYR A 632 -4.02 19.81 35.38
N GLY A 633 -3.65 20.40 36.52
CA GLY A 633 -2.99 19.69 37.61
C GLY A 633 -3.86 18.53 38.10
N GLY A 634 -3.31 17.32 38.14
CA GLY A 634 -4.04 16.09 38.45
C GLY A 634 -4.49 15.27 37.23
N ILE A 635 -4.47 15.82 36.01
CA ILE A 635 -4.74 15.05 34.79
C ILE A 635 -3.52 14.19 34.46
N ILE A 636 -3.70 12.86 34.48
CA ILE A 636 -2.68 11.89 34.04
C ILE A 636 -2.58 11.88 32.52
N ASN A 637 -1.47 11.37 31.97
CA ASN A 637 -1.31 11.23 30.53
C ASN A 637 -1.54 12.54 29.76
N SER A 638 -0.84 13.58 30.23
CA SER A 638 -1.03 14.93 29.72
C SER A 638 0.24 15.75 29.69
N PHE A 639 0.15 16.81 28.90
CA PHE A 639 1.13 17.86 28.77
C PHE A 639 0.39 19.19 28.64
N ALA A 640 0.89 20.23 29.32
CA ALA A 640 0.25 21.54 29.39
C ALA A 640 1.24 22.66 29.07
N VAL A 641 0.83 23.59 28.22
CA VAL A 641 1.48 24.90 28.07
C VAL A 641 0.66 25.89 28.89
N GLU A 642 1.19 26.30 30.03
CA GLU A 642 0.52 27.20 30.96
C GLU A 642 0.87 28.67 30.68
N PHE A 643 -0.12 29.53 30.92
CA PHE A 643 -0.03 30.98 30.89
C PHE A 643 -0.41 31.46 32.29
N ASP A 644 0.59 31.53 33.16
CA ASP A 644 0.42 31.80 34.57
C ASP A 644 0.52 33.31 34.86
N THR A 645 -0.45 33.80 35.63
CA THR A 645 -0.63 35.20 35.98
C THR A 645 -0.57 35.45 37.48
N TYR A 646 -0.28 34.41 38.26
CA TYR A 646 -0.16 34.47 39.69
C TYR A 646 1.20 33.92 40.15
N TYR A 647 1.54 34.18 41.41
CA TYR A 647 2.80 33.73 41.98
C TYR A 647 2.51 32.87 43.20
N ASN A 648 2.81 31.58 43.07
CA ASN A 648 2.72 30.55 44.10
C ASN A 648 4.13 30.15 44.57
N PRO A 649 4.64 30.74 45.68
CA PRO A 649 5.96 30.40 46.20
C PRO A 649 6.12 28.91 46.54
N GLU A 650 5.03 28.24 46.90
CA GLU A 650 4.98 26.81 47.19
C GLU A 650 5.21 25.91 45.96
N LEU A 651 5.04 26.45 44.74
CA LEU A 651 5.27 25.75 43.48
C LEU A 651 6.62 26.07 42.84
N LEU A 652 7.46 26.87 43.53
CA LEU A 652 8.77 27.35 43.07
C LEU A 652 8.70 28.18 41.78
N GLU A 653 7.60 28.89 41.58
CA GLU A 653 7.38 29.76 40.43
C GLU A 653 8.28 31.02 40.43
N PRO A 654 8.55 31.60 39.26
CA PRO A 654 9.05 32.97 39.18
C PRO A 654 8.02 33.97 39.71
N TYR A 655 8.50 35.13 40.18
CA TYR A 655 7.61 36.17 40.73
C TYR A 655 6.74 36.86 39.66
N GLU A 656 7.23 36.93 38.42
CA GLU A 656 6.55 37.56 37.29
C GLU A 656 5.58 36.57 36.61
N ASN A 657 4.59 37.10 35.89
CA ASN A 657 3.77 36.29 34.97
C ASN A 657 4.69 35.53 34.01
N HIS A 658 4.36 34.29 33.71
CA HIS A 658 5.25 33.42 32.96
C HIS A 658 4.50 32.42 32.11
N ILE A 659 5.20 31.91 31.10
CA ILE A 659 4.76 30.76 30.31
C ILE A 659 5.65 29.60 30.70
N SER A 660 5.05 28.45 30.98
CA SER A 660 5.77 27.24 31.36
C SER A 660 5.15 26.03 30.71
N ILE A 661 5.95 24.99 30.57
CA ILE A 661 5.56 23.78 29.89
C ILE A 661 5.68 22.60 30.85
N HIS A 662 4.55 22.02 31.25
CA HIS A 662 4.46 21.04 32.33
C HIS A 662 4.01 19.66 31.84
N THR A 663 4.75 18.63 32.25
CA THR A 663 4.34 17.24 32.05
C THR A 663 5.04 16.33 33.05
N ARG A 664 4.44 15.15 33.27
CA ARG A 664 5.07 14.06 34.03
C ARG A 664 5.04 12.73 33.26
N GLY A 665 4.86 12.80 31.94
CA GLY A 665 4.68 11.64 31.08
C GLY A 665 3.32 10.97 31.24
N HIS A 666 3.17 9.77 30.67
CA HIS A 666 1.89 9.10 30.55
C HIS A 666 1.43 8.34 31.81
N LEU A 667 2.36 8.02 32.74
CA LEU A 667 2.07 7.20 33.92
C LEU A 667 1.76 8.01 35.20
N ASP A 668 2.12 9.28 35.24
CA ASP A 668 1.97 10.15 36.41
C ASP A 668 0.94 11.26 36.17
N VAL A 669 0.31 11.72 37.24
CA VAL A 669 -0.56 12.90 37.21
C VAL A 669 0.27 14.16 36.97
N ASN A 670 -0.17 15.03 36.06
CA ASN A 670 0.51 16.29 35.78
C ASN A 670 0.38 17.29 36.96
N SER A 671 1.28 18.27 37.03
CA SER A 671 1.34 19.24 38.14
C SER A 671 1.99 20.56 37.70
N ALA A 672 1.44 21.67 38.20
CA ALA A 672 1.98 23.03 38.01
C ALA A 672 3.25 23.33 38.81
N HIS A 673 3.73 22.40 39.63
CA HIS A 673 4.99 22.60 40.35
C HIS A 673 6.16 22.71 39.36
N GLN A 674 6.98 23.78 39.46
CA GLN A 674 8.04 24.10 38.50
C GLN A 674 9.13 23.03 38.36
N SER A 675 9.25 22.09 39.32
CA SER A 675 10.13 20.93 39.17
C SER A 675 9.72 19.98 38.03
N PHE A 676 8.49 20.07 37.54
CA PHE A 676 7.95 19.27 36.43
C PHE A 676 7.79 20.07 35.15
N SER A 677 8.30 21.30 35.13
CA SER A 677 8.41 22.08 33.90
C SER A 677 9.58 21.58 33.08
N ILE A 678 9.39 21.37 31.78
CA ILE A 678 10.48 21.09 30.84
C ILE A 678 11.09 22.37 30.24
N GLY A 679 10.49 23.53 30.52
CA GLY A 679 11.02 24.84 30.15
C GLY A 679 10.01 25.95 30.42
N SER A 680 10.51 27.14 30.74
CA SER A 680 9.70 28.29 31.10
C SER A 680 10.37 29.62 30.74
N THR A 681 9.56 30.66 30.58
CA THR A 681 10.01 32.02 30.27
C THR A 681 9.20 33.06 31.01
N THR A 682 9.89 34.06 31.55
CA THR A 682 9.30 35.30 32.09
C THR A 682 9.50 36.49 31.15
N GLN A 683 10.17 36.28 30.01
CA GLN A 683 10.45 37.33 29.02
C GLN A 683 9.24 37.57 28.12
N VAL A 684 8.09 37.81 28.76
CA VAL A 684 6.80 38.04 28.12
C VAL A 684 6.23 39.37 28.59
N ARG A 685 5.30 39.93 27.81
CA ARG A 685 4.54 41.10 28.27
C ARG A 685 3.59 40.69 29.40
N ASP A 686 2.92 41.67 30.01
CA ASP A 686 1.85 41.39 30.95
C ASP A 686 0.75 40.57 30.26
N LEU A 687 0.65 39.29 30.64
CA LEU A 687 -0.29 38.32 30.10
C LEU A 687 -1.76 38.66 30.39
N THR A 688 -2.02 39.66 31.24
CA THR A 688 -3.37 40.09 31.62
C THR A 688 -3.88 41.31 30.85
N ASP A 689 -3.05 41.95 30.02
CA ASP A 689 -3.37 43.22 29.38
C ASP A 689 -3.82 43.08 27.92
N GLY A 690 -5.12 43.19 27.67
CA GLY A 690 -5.69 43.19 26.32
C GLY A 690 -5.82 41.81 25.68
N ASP A 691 -6.01 41.81 24.35
CA ASP A 691 -6.11 40.59 23.55
C ASP A 691 -4.71 40.13 23.16
N ILE A 692 -4.40 38.85 23.35
CA ILE A 692 -3.08 38.28 23.07
C ILE A 692 -3.25 37.09 22.14
N GLU A 693 -2.58 37.17 21.00
CA GLU A 693 -2.51 36.08 20.03
C GLU A 693 -1.33 35.15 20.35
N VAL A 694 -1.59 33.85 20.39
CA VAL A 694 -0.63 32.80 20.69
C VAL A 694 -0.56 31.83 19.53
N ARG A 695 0.65 31.36 19.23
CA ARG A 695 0.88 30.22 18.34
C ARG A 695 1.74 29.19 19.05
N LEU A 696 1.35 27.92 18.95
CA LEU A 696 2.14 26.79 19.40
C LEU A 696 2.44 25.92 18.18
N LYS A 697 3.72 25.66 17.93
CA LYS A 697 4.16 24.79 16.84
C LYS A 697 5.01 23.65 17.39
N TYR A 698 4.57 22.42 17.17
CA TYR A 698 5.35 21.22 17.44
C TYR A 698 5.83 20.62 16.13
N SER A 699 7.15 20.54 15.97
CA SER A 699 7.79 19.86 14.83
C SER A 699 8.39 18.56 15.33
N VAL A 700 8.15 17.46 14.61
CA VAL A 700 8.60 16.12 15.06
C VAL A 700 10.10 15.91 14.93
N ASN A 701 10.71 16.67 14.03
CA ASN A 701 12.14 16.60 13.76
C ASN A 701 12.88 17.66 14.56
N PHE A 702 13.99 17.26 15.17
CA PHE A 702 14.87 18.18 15.89
C PHE A 702 15.53 19.16 14.92
N ASP A 703 15.34 20.45 15.16
CA ASP A 703 16.02 21.51 14.41
C ASP A 703 17.23 22.01 15.21
N GLU A 704 18.42 21.57 14.82
CA GLU A 704 19.68 21.96 15.46
C GLU A 704 19.93 23.47 15.41
N THR A 705 19.35 24.18 14.43
CA THR A 705 19.57 25.63 14.29
C THR A 705 18.92 26.44 15.41
N LEU A 706 17.91 25.87 16.09
CA LEU A 706 17.23 26.49 17.22
C LEU A 706 18.01 26.39 18.53
N LEU A 707 19.10 25.61 18.59
CA LEU A 707 19.96 25.54 19.78
C LEU A 707 20.67 26.86 20.08
N ASP A 708 20.93 27.64 19.05
CA ASP A 708 21.54 28.97 19.17
C ASP A 708 20.49 30.07 19.43
N ASP A 709 19.20 29.73 19.46
CA ASP A 709 18.12 30.67 19.77
C ASP A 709 18.18 31.06 21.26
N PRO A 710 18.17 32.37 21.61
CA PRO A 710 18.22 32.81 23.01
C PRO A 710 17.02 32.36 23.84
N ASN A 711 15.92 31.94 23.20
CA ASN A 711 14.70 31.46 23.83
C ASN A 711 14.62 29.92 23.86
N PHE A 712 15.70 29.21 23.52
CA PHE A 712 15.86 27.80 23.86
C PHE A 712 16.10 27.65 25.36
N LEU A 713 15.03 27.34 26.12
CA LEU A 713 15.01 27.39 27.58
C LEU A 713 14.58 26.04 28.18
N ALA A 714 15.32 24.98 27.86
CA ALA A 714 15.11 23.66 28.43
C ALA A 714 15.50 23.62 29.93
N SER A 715 14.64 23.06 30.77
CA SER A 715 14.92 22.87 32.20
C SER A 715 15.77 21.60 32.45
N PRO A 716 16.40 21.46 33.63
CA PRO A 716 17.07 20.21 34.01
C PRO A 716 16.14 19.00 34.04
N TYR A 717 14.82 19.19 34.18
CA TYR A 717 13.86 18.09 34.22
C TYR A 717 13.78 17.33 32.89
N VAL A 718 14.17 17.96 31.77
CA VAL A 718 14.28 17.29 30.46
C VAL A 718 15.19 16.06 30.52
N SER A 719 16.26 16.06 31.33
CA SER A 719 17.14 14.88 31.43
C SER A 719 16.42 13.65 31.98
N HIS A 720 15.33 13.85 32.73
CA HIS A 720 14.50 12.76 33.25
C HIS A 720 13.81 11.96 32.13
N PHE A 721 13.57 12.56 30.97
CA PHE A 721 13.01 11.88 29.79
C PHE A 721 14.08 11.31 28.86
N LEU A 722 15.35 11.65 29.07
CA LEU A 722 16.49 11.16 28.28
C LEU A 722 17.23 10.00 28.95
N GLU A 723 17.22 9.94 30.29
CA GLU A 723 18.04 8.99 31.07
C GLU A 723 17.26 7.77 31.60
N ASN A 724 15.93 7.78 31.59
CA ASN A 724 15.12 6.75 32.27
C ASN A 724 14.83 5.48 31.45
N ALA A 725 15.39 5.37 30.24
CA ALA A 725 15.33 4.14 29.42
C ALA A 725 16.06 2.94 30.08
N ASP A 726 17.03 3.21 30.96
CA ASP A 726 17.96 2.19 31.49
C ASP A 726 17.46 1.42 32.74
N PHE A 727 16.22 1.66 33.20
CA PHE A 727 15.71 1.02 34.41
C PHE A 727 14.72 -0.12 34.12
N GLU A 728 14.95 -1.29 34.73
CA GLU A 728 14.13 -2.52 34.65
C GLU A 728 12.67 -2.33 35.14
N ASN A 729 12.34 -1.15 35.70
CA ASN A 729 11.00 -0.69 36.06
C ASN A 729 10.70 0.74 35.56
N GLY A 730 11.36 1.19 34.48
CA GLY A 730 11.32 2.56 33.96
C GLY A 730 9.93 2.97 33.49
N GLY A 731 9.26 3.80 34.28
CA GLY A 731 7.85 4.21 34.09
C GLY A 731 7.67 5.61 33.52
N MET A 732 8.62 6.15 32.77
CA MET A 732 8.48 7.46 32.14
C MET A 732 8.80 7.41 30.65
N ALA A 733 8.29 8.41 29.92
CA ALA A 733 8.48 8.56 28.49
C ALA A 733 9.97 8.60 28.09
N ASP A 734 10.34 7.82 27.08
CA ASP A 734 11.72 7.71 26.58
C ASP A 734 11.91 8.54 25.30
N TRP A 735 12.63 9.65 25.45
CA TRP A 735 12.98 10.55 24.35
C TRP A 735 14.28 10.13 23.64
N GLY A 736 14.97 9.07 24.10
CA GLY A 736 16.17 8.54 23.48
C GLY A 736 15.96 7.92 22.10
N THR A 737 14.70 7.60 21.76
CA THR A 737 14.28 7.10 20.44
C THR A 737 14.20 8.17 19.35
N GLY A 738 14.26 9.45 19.74
CA GLY A 738 14.10 10.61 18.88
C GLY A 738 13.40 11.74 19.62
N MET A 739 13.59 12.97 19.17
CA MET A 739 12.95 14.13 19.79
C MET A 739 12.70 15.24 18.78
N GLY A 740 11.60 15.95 18.95
CA GLY A 740 11.22 17.12 18.20
C GLY A 740 11.38 18.39 19.02
N MET A 741 10.72 19.45 18.57
CA MET A 741 10.81 20.80 19.14
C MET A 741 9.41 21.42 19.25
N LEU A 742 9.07 21.90 20.45
CA LEU A 742 7.90 22.74 20.67
C LEU A 742 8.32 24.20 20.80
N GLN A 743 7.65 25.06 20.04
CA GLN A 743 7.90 26.49 19.98
C GLN A 743 6.61 27.23 20.37
N VAL A 744 6.75 28.19 21.28
CA VAL A 744 5.67 29.08 21.72
C VAL A 744 5.95 30.48 21.18
N TYR A 745 4.98 31.06 20.48
CA TYR A 745 5.04 32.43 19.97
C TYR A 745 3.93 33.27 20.57
N LEU A 746 4.21 34.56 20.74
CA LEU A 746 3.27 35.53 21.31
C LEU A 746 3.27 36.80 20.43
N GLU A 747 2.09 37.20 19.97
CA GLU A 747 1.79 38.36 19.12
C GLU A 747 2.44 38.39 17.72
N ASN A 748 3.78 38.43 17.61
CA ASN A 748 4.44 38.55 16.31
C ASN A 748 4.32 37.24 15.48
N LEU A 749 4.03 36.12 16.14
CA LEU A 749 3.89 34.75 15.63
C LEU A 749 5.05 34.23 14.75
N VAL A 750 6.19 34.91 14.80
CA VAL A 750 7.37 34.65 13.96
C VAL A 750 8.60 34.35 14.81
N ASP A 751 8.82 35.09 15.90
CA ASP A 751 9.95 34.84 16.79
C ASP A 751 9.43 34.14 18.06
N PRO A 752 9.92 32.93 18.38
CA PRO A 752 9.42 32.20 19.54
C PRO A 752 9.88 32.87 20.84
N VAL A 753 9.01 32.90 21.85
CA VAL A 753 9.34 33.37 23.21
C VAL A 753 9.84 32.23 24.11
N LEU A 754 9.59 30.99 23.70
CA LEU A 754 10.04 29.77 24.37
C LEU A 754 10.18 28.64 23.35
N VAL A 755 11.33 27.98 23.37
CA VAL A 755 11.62 26.77 22.59
C VAL A 755 12.09 25.68 23.54
N VAL A 756 11.48 24.50 23.46
CA VAL A 756 11.85 23.35 24.27
C VAL A 756 11.92 22.07 23.44
N PRO A 757 12.84 21.15 23.78
CA PRO A 757 12.80 19.79 23.26
C PRO A 757 11.53 19.07 23.74
N LEU A 758 10.93 18.27 22.87
CA LEU A 758 9.77 17.44 23.20
C LEU A 758 9.70 16.23 22.27
N ASN A 759 9.48 15.03 22.82
CA ASN A 759 8.95 13.92 22.05
C ASN A 759 7.52 13.64 22.54
N LEU A 760 6.53 14.18 21.83
CA LEU A 760 5.14 14.09 22.26
C LEU A 760 4.62 12.65 22.23
N GLY A 761 5.00 11.86 21.22
CA GLY A 761 4.59 10.46 21.08
C GLY A 761 5.13 9.53 22.17
N ALA A 762 6.26 9.88 22.77
CA ALA A 762 6.76 9.21 23.96
C ALA A 762 6.10 9.76 25.24
N THR A 763 5.90 11.08 25.32
CA THR A 763 5.39 11.78 26.51
C THR A 763 3.95 11.42 26.84
N VAL A 764 3.07 11.41 25.84
CA VAL A 764 1.65 11.08 25.99
C VAL A 764 1.44 9.72 25.33
N ASP A 765 0.79 8.79 26.02
CA ASP A 765 0.34 7.55 25.40
C ASP A 765 -0.82 7.89 24.46
N LEU A 766 -0.55 7.90 23.16
CA LEU A 766 -1.46 8.38 22.10
C LEU A 766 -2.32 7.25 21.53
N ASN A 767 -3.57 7.57 21.18
CA ASN A 767 -4.46 6.66 20.48
C ASN A 767 -4.26 6.79 18.96
N HIS A 768 -3.42 5.94 18.38
CA HIS A 768 -3.04 5.99 16.94
C HIS A 768 -2.47 7.35 16.52
N GLY A 769 -1.66 7.96 17.38
CA GLY A 769 -1.10 9.29 17.16
C GLY A 769 -2.02 10.46 17.57
N ARG A 770 -3.21 10.14 18.11
CA ARG A 770 -4.21 11.12 18.51
C ARG A 770 -4.36 11.29 20.01
N ALA A 771 -4.76 12.50 20.40
CA ALA A 771 -5.12 12.86 21.77
C ALA A 771 -6.22 13.92 21.80
N TRP A 772 -6.87 14.12 22.95
CA TRP A 772 -7.75 15.27 23.14
C TRP A 772 -6.92 16.54 23.31
N VAL A 773 -7.35 17.58 22.62
CA VAL A 773 -6.70 18.90 22.62
C VAL A 773 -7.72 19.92 23.07
N GLY A 774 -7.29 20.84 23.93
CA GLY A 774 -8.21 21.82 24.51
C GLY A 774 -7.54 22.80 25.44
N PHE A 775 -8.37 23.46 26.25
CA PHE A 775 -7.95 24.48 27.19
C PHE A 775 -8.47 24.18 28.58
N THR A 776 -7.70 24.55 29.61
CA THR A 776 -8.11 24.50 31.01
C THR A 776 -7.84 25.84 31.68
N SER A 777 -8.57 26.15 32.74
CA SER A 777 -8.37 27.36 33.53
C SER A 777 -8.79 27.14 34.97
N ALA A 778 -8.17 27.89 35.88
CA ALA A 778 -8.68 28.01 37.23
C ALA A 778 -8.50 29.41 37.83
N THR A 779 -9.23 29.63 38.92
CA THR A 779 -9.18 30.86 39.70
C THR A 779 -8.91 30.57 41.17
N GLY A 780 -8.30 31.56 41.83
CA GLY A 780 -7.79 31.43 43.17
C GLY A 780 -8.87 31.67 44.22
N PHE A 781 -8.49 31.51 45.49
CA PHE A 781 -9.41 31.76 46.59
C PHE A 781 -9.65 33.26 46.84
N ASN A 782 -8.59 34.07 46.80
CA ASN A 782 -8.60 35.50 47.12
C ASN A 782 -8.26 36.39 45.93
N SER A 783 -7.98 35.80 44.78
CA SER A 783 -7.67 36.49 43.53
C SER A 783 -8.27 35.67 42.40
N TRP A 784 -8.93 36.33 41.46
CA TRP A 784 -9.65 35.67 40.37
C TRP A 784 -9.79 36.61 39.17
N GLN A 785 -10.02 36.04 37.99
CA GLN A 785 -10.23 36.78 36.74
C GLN A 785 -11.02 35.92 35.73
N VAL A 786 -11.53 36.55 34.69
CA VAL A 786 -12.11 35.86 33.54
C VAL A 786 -10.99 35.38 32.62
N HIS A 787 -11.16 34.18 32.06
CA HIS A 787 -10.29 33.62 31.04
C HIS A 787 -11.13 33.28 29.80
N ASP A 788 -11.02 34.09 28.77
CA ASP A 788 -11.79 33.97 27.52
C ASP A 788 -10.85 33.61 26.35
N ILE A 789 -11.19 32.60 25.57
CA ILE A 789 -10.59 32.30 24.27
C ILE A 789 -11.51 32.88 23.20
N LEU A 790 -10.97 33.69 22.30
CA LEU A 790 -11.74 34.47 21.32
C LEU A 790 -11.85 33.74 19.97
N ASP A 791 -10.79 33.04 19.58
CA ASP A 791 -10.71 32.21 18.38
C ASP A 791 -9.74 31.05 18.62
N TRP A 792 -9.86 29.99 17.82
CA TRP A 792 -8.94 28.85 17.86
C TRP A 792 -8.84 28.16 16.50
N ARG A 793 -7.62 27.96 16.03
CA ARG A 793 -7.31 27.21 14.81
C ARG A 793 -6.26 26.15 15.08
N PHE A 794 -6.39 25.00 14.45
CA PHE A 794 -5.46 23.87 14.57
C PHE A 794 -5.18 23.24 13.22
N LYS A 795 -3.93 22.81 13.01
CA LYS A 795 -3.47 21.99 11.88
C LYS A 795 -2.59 20.87 12.39
N SER A 796 -2.88 19.65 11.99
CA SER A 796 -1.94 18.53 12.05
C SER A 796 -0.98 18.66 10.86
N LEU A 797 0.33 18.72 11.15
CA LEU A 797 1.34 18.97 10.13
C LEU A 797 1.68 17.74 9.29
N ARG A 798 1.42 16.53 9.82
CA ARG A 798 1.63 15.26 9.10
C ARG A 798 3.07 15.09 8.62
N GLU A 799 4.02 15.62 9.40
CA GLU A 799 5.46 15.59 9.11
C GLU A 799 6.02 14.17 9.18
N ASP A 800 6.93 13.85 8.26
CA ASP A 800 7.70 12.62 8.32
C ASP A 800 8.74 12.70 9.44
N MET A 801 8.69 11.76 10.38
CA MET A 801 9.68 11.63 11.43
C MET A 801 10.98 11.08 10.85
N SER A 802 12.08 11.83 11.00
CA SER A 802 13.41 11.38 10.63
C SER A 802 13.84 10.30 11.63
N TYR A 803 14.01 9.07 11.15
CA TYR A 803 14.52 7.99 11.98
C TYR A 803 16.00 8.19 12.26
N LEU A 804 16.35 8.39 13.53
CA LEU A 804 17.72 8.37 14.01
C LEU A 804 17.93 7.05 14.75
N SER A 805 18.79 6.18 14.22
CA SER A 805 19.14 4.95 14.94
C SER A 805 19.76 5.31 16.30
N PRO A 806 19.33 4.69 17.40
CA PRO A 806 19.88 4.98 18.72
C PRO A 806 21.40 4.73 18.74
N PRO A 807 22.20 5.59 19.40
CA PRO A 807 23.65 5.44 19.42
C PRO A 807 24.07 4.15 20.14
N ILE A 808 24.68 3.22 19.39
CA ILE A 808 25.26 1.99 19.95
C ILE A 808 26.67 2.30 20.47
N VAL A 809 26.83 2.43 21.79
CA VAL A 809 28.15 2.65 22.42
C VAL A 809 28.74 1.32 22.89
N GLY A 810 29.82 0.86 22.25
CA GLY A 810 30.57 -0.32 22.71
C GLY A 810 29.96 -1.69 22.40
N GLY A 811 29.04 -1.77 21.42
CA GLY A 811 28.42 -3.03 21.00
C GLY A 811 27.26 -3.51 21.88
N ASN A 812 26.93 -2.77 22.94
CA ASN A 812 25.72 -2.92 23.73
C ASN A 812 24.95 -1.59 23.67
N GLY A 813 23.85 -1.54 22.93
CA GLY A 813 22.87 -0.46 23.02
C GLY A 813 21.60 -1.00 23.69
N ALA A 814 20.80 -0.14 24.32
CA ALA A 814 19.56 -0.50 25.02
C ALA A 814 18.44 -1.06 24.09
N HIS A 815 18.64 -1.04 22.77
CA HIS A 815 17.64 -1.47 21.81
C HIS A 815 18.19 -2.53 20.85
N THR A 816 17.42 -3.61 20.64
CA THR A 816 17.68 -4.55 19.55
C THR A 816 17.02 -4.01 18.29
N CYS A 817 17.82 -3.45 17.39
CA CYS A 817 17.35 -3.01 16.09
C CYS A 817 17.49 -4.20 15.11
N SER A 818 16.42 -4.55 14.39
CA SER A 818 16.38 -5.74 13.52
C SER A 818 17.21 -5.61 12.23
N GLY A 819 17.97 -4.52 12.08
CA GLY A 819 18.96 -4.35 11.03
C GLY A 819 18.40 -3.97 9.65
N VAL A 820 17.12 -3.58 9.58
CA VAL A 820 16.48 -3.06 8.36
C VAL A 820 16.34 -1.54 8.50
N GLU A 821 16.78 -0.77 7.51
CA GLU A 821 16.50 0.68 7.47
C GLU A 821 14.97 0.89 7.56
N GLY A 822 14.51 1.63 8.57
CA GLY A 822 13.08 1.89 8.79
C GLY A 822 12.33 0.91 9.71
N SER A 823 13.00 -0.04 10.36
CA SER A 823 12.35 -0.91 11.38
C SER A 823 12.39 -0.33 12.80
N GLU A 824 11.29 -0.48 13.54
CA GLU A 824 11.20 -0.17 14.99
C GLU A 824 12.32 -0.88 15.77
N CYS A 825 13.15 -0.11 16.47
CA CYS A 825 14.02 -0.69 17.49
C CYS A 825 13.13 -1.06 18.68
N ARG A 826 13.11 -2.35 19.05
CA ARG A 826 12.34 -2.81 20.20
C ARG A 826 13.23 -2.88 21.43
N HIS A 827 12.68 -2.41 22.55
CA HIS A 827 13.23 -2.65 23.87
C HIS A 827 13.01 -4.13 24.21
N GLU A 828 14.04 -4.84 24.70
CA GLU A 828 13.83 -6.16 25.34
C GLU A 828 13.13 -6.00 26.70
#